data_AF-A0AAW8VTL8-F1
#
_entry.id   AF-A0AAW8VTL8-F1
#
_cell.length_a   1.000
_cell.length_b   1.000
_cell.length_c   1.000
_cell.angle_alpha   90.00
_cell.angle_beta   90.00
_cell.angle_gamma   90.00
#
_symmetry.space_group_name_H-M   'P 1'
#
loop_
_entity.id
_entity.type
_entity.pdbx_description
1 polymer ?
#
loop_
_entity_poly.entity_id
_entity_poly.type
_entity_poly.pdbx_seq_one_letter_code
_entity_poly.pdbx_strand_id
1 'polypeptide(L)'
;MISTITLDTYKQQIGSGDAFNVQESIKSAYDMSTAFNGRVGDEQVPLVVQFKERGLAYRFEDGLVPFLSGFVGSLDENGQVTAETGEAVSYVGTSDDIVGLGRVKMNLPGTMFPQEGYFYGFLGLQNADGKRVTTFNVWFHVYNGNPDMFVNKAPFRSELQKLLDQTQALIGVADDDLKAKLQELNDQATTYFTKWNGDYADIQKTVTALNSQLADALQKFADGKTVTTADLSTTLAGSLGTLTNFKASGTTLVDKVVTELTERKINVKWYGAIGDGTSDDSAAINAAIEAASAIKGTVFVPAGKYLLTHDLVFKSNIVFEMDHNAVLYGPGQYFRFDTTTTGYGGGVSNVIVRGGTFAGNYDATSVTNAHADGNAFNGALHHAQHIEFDRVTFHMTTSNSHTLDLGGCDDIYVHDCDFEGMLVRNSREYVEAVQVDYSQLNALTYHDDVQDANLDGLPTINVKVTNNRFIPIYAADGTVKYPAPNPFGEHAAYDSGCPKHLSFIGNTVLDAPKAGGAVLSEAWVHFVSVSDLTIKDNTFKNTTHTANSAIGLYSTDTPLPNYNGTVTGTLESTQEGVEIVDNTFIGFDAVEQTKAIVELLGNKDSGSKDVLLDSNTFIDNLNASFDWSADSGGATAIKLVNYQRAIIINNVADTINRFLDRPETATTDLAATLTVKNNSLNNVAYVPLVISFADSQQPVINVSNNLLSQVREAMYIKAVKGTVGVEGNAVWYHRTSHLVGSYSNTSITVNSKDASIKNNTVRQSSIAKYPQAFILTSAPTGWSGNTFNGDGLVNTTFSSASNSIMSTVDNTTSAVDLNNYIGPSGYYPLKGGITAWVNGPDDWLKLPIYGYMELTYLNDVVFQQVYGSNNTCYRRLWAGSPKKWTPWKSV
;
A
#
# COMPACT_ATOMS: atom_id res chain seq x y z
N MET A 1 55.83 -43.16 -33.15
CA MET A 1 55.18 -43.16 -31.82
C MET A 1 54.08 -42.09 -31.79
N ILE A 2 53.07 -42.19 -30.93
CA ILE A 2 51.98 -41.19 -30.85
C ILE A 2 52.14 -40.40 -29.55
N SER A 3 52.15 -39.08 -29.64
CA SER A 3 52.20 -38.20 -28.47
C SER A 3 50.80 -37.94 -27.92
N THR A 4 50.61 -38.11 -26.61
CA THR A 4 49.29 -38.01 -25.94
C THR A 4 49.24 -36.77 -25.04
N ILE A 5 48.15 -35.99 -25.14
CA ILE A 5 47.87 -34.77 -24.38
C ILE A 5 46.52 -34.94 -23.66
N THR A 6 46.43 -34.57 -22.37
CA THR A 6 45.19 -34.70 -21.56
C THR A 6 44.68 -33.31 -21.14
N LEU A 7 43.37 -33.09 -21.22
CA LEU A 7 42.65 -31.81 -21.09
C LEU A 7 42.04 -31.54 -19.70
N ASP A 8 42.42 -32.29 -18.66
CA ASP A 8 41.80 -32.16 -17.33
C ASP A 8 42.35 -30.98 -16.52
N THR A 9 41.51 -29.99 -16.23
CA THR A 9 41.75 -28.95 -15.21
C THR A 9 41.57 -29.45 -13.76
N TYR A 10 41.11 -30.69 -13.55
CA TYR A 10 40.74 -31.22 -12.22
C TYR A 10 41.86 -32.01 -11.48
N LYS A 11 43.07 -32.14 -12.05
CA LYS A 11 44.12 -33.01 -11.47
C LYS A 11 45.04 -32.35 -10.41
N GLN A 12 44.84 -31.09 -10.03
CA GLN A 12 45.68 -30.43 -9.03
C GLN A 12 45.40 -30.85 -7.56
N GLN A 13 44.30 -31.55 -7.26
CA GLN A 13 43.93 -31.91 -5.87
C GLN A 13 44.45 -33.26 -5.36
N ILE A 14 45.06 -34.11 -6.20
CA ILE A 14 45.55 -35.43 -5.79
C ILE A 14 46.93 -35.63 -6.41
N GLY A 15 47.97 -35.32 -5.64
CA GLY A 15 49.38 -35.41 -6.06
C GLY A 15 49.80 -36.81 -6.50
N SER A 16 49.43 -37.21 -7.72
CA SER A 16 49.85 -38.46 -8.36
C SER A 16 50.58 -38.14 -9.68
N GLY A 17 51.73 -38.79 -9.89
CA GLY A 17 52.65 -38.55 -11.00
C GLY A 17 52.19 -39.02 -12.38
N ASP A 18 50.90 -39.28 -12.60
CA ASP A 18 50.41 -40.02 -13.77
C ASP A 18 49.73 -39.13 -14.82
N ALA A 19 50.35 -38.00 -15.18
CA ALA A 19 49.98 -37.25 -16.40
C ALA A 19 50.60 -37.86 -17.67
N PHE A 20 51.63 -38.71 -17.53
CA PHE A 20 52.30 -39.44 -18.61
C PHE A 20 52.74 -40.81 -18.09
N ASN A 21 52.25 -41.91 -18.67
CA ASN A 21 52.73 -43.24 -18.29
C ASN A 21 54.02 -43.58 -19.06
N VAL A 22 55.19 -43.16 -18.55
CA VAL A 22 56.47 -43.89 -18.74
C VAL A 22 57.41 -43.59 -17.57
N GLN A 23 57.90 -44.65 -16.94
CA GLN A 23 59.02 -44.64 -15.98
C GLN A 23 60.28 -44.10 -16.65
N GLU A 24 60.73 -42.90 -16.30
CA GLU A 24 62.15 -42.57 -16.09
C GLU A 24 62.31 -41.14 -15.54
N SER A 25 63.26 -41.00 -14.64
CA SER A 25 63.51 -39.86 -13.75
C SER A 25 64.08 -38.62 -14.44
N ILE A 26 63.54 -37.46 -14.06
CA ILE A 26 64.19 -36.11 -14.04
C ILE A 26 64.73 -35.59 -15.39
N LYS A 27 63.84 -35.09 -16.26
CA LYS A 27 64.08 -33.93 -17.16
C LYS A 27 62.75 -33.16 -17.38
N SER A 28 62.83 -31.82 -17.47
CA SER A 28 61.71 -30.86 -17.52
C SER A 28 60.92 -30.81 -18.85
N ALA A 29 61.23 -31.70 -19.80
CA ALA A 29 60.56 -31.74 -21.10
C ALA A 29 60.39 -33.18 -21.61
N TYR A 30 59.36 -33.42 -22.42
CA TYR A 30 59.07 -34.70 -23.08
C TYR A 30 59.61 -34.71 -24.52
N ASP A 31 60.54 -35.61 -24.84
CA ASP A 31 61.16 -35.74 -26.16
C ASP A 31 60.22 -36.45 -27.17
N MET A 32 59.90 -35.76 -28.27
CA MET A 32 59.04 -36.23 -29.36
C MET A 32 59.80 -36.41 -30.68
N SER A 33 61.13 -36.36 -30.68
CA SER A 33 61.97 -36.41 -31.89
C SER A 33 61.81 -37.72 -32.68
N THR A 34 61.30 -38.79 -32.04
CA THR A 34 60.96 -40.06 -32.70
C THR A 34 59.55 -40.12 -33.32
N ALA A 35 58.72 -39.09 -33.07
CA ALA A 35 57.34 -39.01 -33.53
C ALA A 35 57.12 -37.93 -34.61
N PHE A 36 58.09 -37.05 -34.83
CA PHE A 36 58.05 -35.98 -35.83
C PHE A 36 59.44 -35.77 -36.45
N ASN A 37 59.52 -35.73 -37.78
CA ASN A 37 60.77 -35.51 -38.52
C ASN A 37 60.51 -34.60 -39.74
N GLY A 38 60.76 -33.30 -39.61
CA GLY A 38 60.66 -32.32 -40.70
C GLY A 38 61.86 -31.37 -40.74
N ARG A 39 62.22 -30.90 -41.94
CA ARG A 39 63.28 -29.92 -42.19
C ARG A 39 62.69 -28.60 -42.69
N VAL A 40 63.54 -27.57 -42.75
CA VAL A 40 63.20 -26.26 -43.34
C VAL A 40 62.65 -26.46 -44.76
N GLY A 41 61.46 -25.93 -45.01
CA GLY A 41 60.79 -25.99 -46.32
C GLY A 41 60.19 -27.35 -46.73
N ASP A 42 60.24 -28.40 -45.91
CA ASP A 42 59.55 -29.67 -46.23
C ASP A 42 58.02 -29.46 -46.27
N GLU A 43 57.35 -29.85 -47.35
CA GLU A 43 55.89 -29.76 -47.47
C GLU A 43 55.18 -31.00 -46.92
N GLN A 44 54.02 -30.79 -46.29
CA GLN A 44 53.11 -31.82 -45.77
C GLN A 44 53.73 -32.75 -44.71
N VAL A 45 54.60 -32.21 -43.84
CA VAL A 45 55.22 -33.01 -42.77
C VAL A 45 54.16 -33.41 -41.73
N PRO A 46 53.91 -34.71 -41.50
CA PRO A 46 52.83 -35.14 -40.62
C PRO A 46 53.23 -35.07 -39.14
N LEU A 47 52.47 -34.31 -38.35
CA LEU A 47 52.52 -34.30 -36.88
C LEU A 47 51.24 -34.93 -36.31
N VAL A 48 51.38 -36.07 -35.62
CA VAL A 48 50.24 -36.80 -35.04
C VAL A 48 50.15 -36.59 -33.54
N VAL A 49 49.02 -36.09 -33.06
CA VAL A 49 48.77 -35.79 -31.64
C VAL A 49 47.44 -36.40 -31.20
N GLN A 50 47.42 -37.03 -30.02
CA GLN A 50 46.19 -37.54 -29.39
C GLN A 50 45.75 -36.64 -28.25
N PHE A 51 44.53 -36.09 -28.33
CA PHE A 51 43.86 -35.36 -27.27
C PHE A 51 42.93 -36.28 -26.46
N LYS A 52 42.96 -36.10 -25.13
CA LYS A 52 42.09 -36.81 -24.19
C LYS A 52 41.41 -35.83 -23.25
N GLU A 53 40.13 -35.99 -22.98
CA GLU A 53 39.40 -35.26 -21.93
C GLU A 53 38.92 -36.26 -20.88
N ARG A 54 39.17 -35.98 -19.59
CA ARG A 54 38.83 -36.89 -18.48
C ARG A 54 39.40 -38.31 -18.66
N GLY A 55 40.61 -38.39 -19.22
CA GLY A 55 41.29 -39.65 -19.54
C GLY A 55 40.72 -40.43 -20.74
N LEU A 56 39.61 -39.98 -21.34
CA LEU A 56 38.98 -40.57 -22.52
C LEU A 56 39.41 -39.84 -23.79
N ALA A 57 39.40 -40.51 -24.93
CA ALA A 57 39.69 -39.87 -26.22
C ALA A 57 38.76 -38.68 -26.48
N TYR A 58 39.32 -37.53 -26.86
CA TYR A 58 38.53 -36.34 -27.20
C TYR A 58 37.63 -36.61 -28.39
N ARG A 59 36.37 -36.14 -28.34
CA ARG A 59 35.34 -36.52 -29.31
C ARG A 59 35.19 -35.57 -30.49
N PHE A 60 35.71 -34.34 -30.39
CA PHE A 60 35.62 -33.31 -31.44
C PHE A 60 34.19 -32.95 -31.90
N GLU A 61 33.17 -33.24 -31.09
CA GLU A 61 31.75 -32.94 -31.38
C GLU A 61 31.46 -31.43 -31.44
N ASP A 62 32.39 -30.59 -30.96
CA ASP A 62 32.26 -29.15 -30.82
C ASP A 62 32.92 -28.34 -31.96
N GLY A 63 33.21 -28.99 -33.08
CA GLY A 63 33.74 -28.35 -34.29
C GLY A 63 35.19 -27.84 -34.14
N LEU A 64 35.90 -28.26 -33.10
CA LEU A 64 37.29 -27.91 -32.90
C LEU A 64 38.22 -28.65 -33.89
N VAL A 65 39.13 -27.89 -34.48
CA VAL A 65 40.18 -28.34 -35.40
C VAL A 65 41.56 -28.04 -34.80
N PRO A 66 42.61 -28.80 -35.16
CA PRO A 66 43.92 -28.57 -34.58
C PRO A 66 44.55 -27.26 -35.07
N PHE A 67 45.35 -26.62 -34.23
CA PHE A 67 46.20 -25.52 -34.64
C PHE A 67 47.59 -25.60 -34.00
N LEU A 68 48.55 -24.98 -34.69
CA LEU A 68 49.91 -24.75 -34.23
C LEU A 68 50.31 -23.34 -34.64
N SER A 69 50.73 -22.49 -33.71
CA SER A 69 51.15 -21.12 -34.02
C SER A 69 52.29 -20.67 -33.13
N GLY A 70 53.27 -19.98 -33.69
CA GLY A 70 54.47 -19.57 -32.98
C GLY A 70 55.41 -18.75 -33.85
N PHE A 71 56.66 -18.65 -33.42
CA PHE A 71 57.73 -17.96 -34.15
C PHE A 71 58.88 -18.92 -34.41
N VAL A 72 59.52 -18.83 -35.58
CA VAL A 72 60.72 -19.58 -35.95
C VAL A 72 61.91 -18.63 -36.08
N GLY A 73 62.95 -18.82 -35.29
CA GLY A 73 64.10 -17.93 -35.29
C GLY A 73 65.10 -18.20 -34.17
N SER A 74 65.82 -17.17 -33.75
CA SER A 74 66.83 -17.30 -32.70
C SER A 74 66.21 -17.17 -31.32
N LEU A 75 66.75 -17.89 -30.34
CA LEU A 75 66.33 -17.72 -28.95
C LEU A 75 66.75 -16.33 -28.44
N ASP A 76 65.88 -15.69 -27.68
CA ASP A 76 66.15 -14.50 -26.91
C ASP A 76 66.91 -14.83 -25.60
N GLU A 77 67.15 -13.81 -24.79
CA GLU A 77 67.80 -13.93 -23.47
C GLU A 77 67.05 -14.83 -22.48
N ASN A 78 65.78 -15.14 -22.74
CA ASN A 78 64.92 -16.01 -21.93
C ASN A 78 64.77 -17.42 -22.52
N GLY A 79 65.49 -17.74 -23.60
CA GLY A 79 65.42 -19.04 -24.25
C GLY A 79 64.11 -19.27 -25.02
N GLN A 80 63.48 -18.21 -25.53
CA GLN A 80 62.25 -18.25 -26.33
C GLN A 80 62.45 -17.59 -27.69
N VAL A 81 61.60 -17.93 -28.66
CA VAL A 81 61.53 -17.17 -29.93
C VAL A 81 60.32 -16.26 -29.89
N THR A 82 60.57 -14.96 -30.09
CA THR A 82 59.53 -13.92 -30.06
C THR A 82 59.34 -13.32 -31.46
N ALA A 83 58.40 -12.38 -31.58
CA ALA A 83 58.21 -11.63 -32.82
C ALA A 83 59.43 -10.79 -33.25
N GLU A 84 60.35 -10.51 -32.33
CA GLU A 84 61.56 -9.73 -32.59
C GLU A 84 62.72 -10.63 -33.04
N THR A 85 62.75 -11.89 -32.61
CA THR A 85 63.85 -12.83 -32.87
C THR A 85 63.51 -13.91 -33.89
N GLY A 86 62.26 -13.98 -34.37
CA GLY A 86 61.82 -14.98 -35.33
C GLY A 86 60.63 -14.58 -36.18
N GLU A 87 60.37 -15.38 -37.20
CA GLU A 87 59.30 -15.20 -38.17
C GLU A 87 58.03 -15.90 -37.68
N ALA A 88 56.89 -15.20 -37.73
CA ALA A 88 55.61 -15.76 -37.30
C ALA A 88 55.14 -16.85 -38.26
N VAL A 89 54.76 -17.99 -37.70
CA VAL A 89 54.22 -19.14 -38.43
C VAL A 89 52.93 -19.61 -37.80
N SER A 90 52.01 -20.10 -38.63
CA SER A 90 50.77 -20.67 -38.14
C SER A 90 50.22 -21.72 -39.08
N TYR A 91 49.60 -22.71 -38.49
CA TYR A 91 48.85 -23.76 -39.13
C TYR A 91 47.53 -23.91 -38.39
N VAL A 92 46.45 -23.96 -39.16
CA VAL A 92 45.13 -24.31 -38.68
C VAL A 92 44.65 -25.44 -39.58
N GLY A 93 44.40 -26.59 -38.98
CA GLY A 93 43.86 -27.74 -39.67
C GLY A 93 42.37 -27.63 -39.91
N THR A 94 41.80 -28.67 -40.50
CA THR A 94 40.36 -28.82 -40.70
C THR A 94 39.87 -30.07 -39.97
N SER A 95 38.56 -30.35 -40.09
CA SER A 95 38.00 -31.61 -39.59
C SER A 95 38.61 -32.85 -40.25
N ASP A 96 39.16 -32.71 -41.47
CA ASP A 96 39.76 -33.83 -42.20
C ASP A 96 41.09 -34.28 -41.58
N ASP A 97 41.72 -33.44 -40.76
CA ASP A 97 42.91 -33.79 -40.00
C ASP A 97 42.58 -34.67 -38.78
N ILE A 98 41.30 -34.87 -38.44
CA ILE A 98 40.86 -35.73 -37.34
C ILE A 98 40.81 -37.17 -37.83
N VAL A 99 41.68 -38.02 -37.28
CA VAL A 99 41.86 -39.42 -37.71
C VAL A 99 41.23 -40.44 -36.75
N GLY A 100 40.34 -39.97 -35.87
CA GLY A 100 39.57 -40.79 -34.91
C GLY A 100 40.30 -41.10 -33.60
N LEU A 101 39.56 -41.62 -32.60
CA LEU A 101 40.07 -41.97 -31.27
C LEU A 101 40.82 -40.82 -30.55
N GLY A 102 40.36 -39.58 -30.70
CA GLY A 102 41.00 -38.42 -30.08
C GLY A 102 42.23 -37.92 -30.83
N ARG A 103 42.56 -38.47 -32.01
CA ARG A 103 43.79 -38.16 -32.72
C ARG A 103 43.58 -37.17 -33.86
N VAL A 104 44.56 -36.29 -34.03
CA VAL A 104 44.72 -35.44 -35.20
C VAL A 104 46.03 -35.76 -35.90
N LYS A 105 46.05 -35.68 -37.22
CA LYS A 105 47.24 -35.74 -38.08
C LYS A 105 47.34 -34.43 -38.85
N MET A 106 48.17 -33.52 -38.36
CA MET A 106 48.41 -32.22 -39.00
C MET A 106 49.48 -32.38 -40.08
N ASN A 107 49.15 -32.14 -41.35
CA ASN A 107 50.14 -32.14 -42.43
C ASN A 107 50.70 -30.71 -42.58
N LEU A 108 51.80 -30.43 -41.89
CA LEU A 108 52.35 -29.07 -41.78
C LEU A 108 52.93 -28.62 -43.14
N PRO A 109 52.58 -27.43 -43.64
CA PRO A 109 53.12 -26.89 -44.90
C PRO A 109 54.58 -26.44 -44.72
N GLY A 110 55.33 -26.32 -45.83
CA GLY A 110 56.73 -25.88 -45.81
C GLY A 110 56.94 -24.49 -45.21
N THR A 111 55.89 -23.66 -45.18
CA THR A 111 55.87 -22.35 -44.52
C THR A 111 55.87 -22.43 -42.99
N MET A 112 55.64 -23.60 -42.38
CA MET A 112 55.73 -23.76 -40.93
C MET A 112 57.16 -23.70 -40.40
N PHE A 113 58.14 -23.96 -41.27
CA PHE A 113 59.57 -23.87 -40.95
C PHE A 113 60.29 -23.13 -42.08
N PRO A 114 60.12 -21.80 -42.17
CA PRO A 114 60.62 -20.99 -43.28
C PRO A 114 62.15 -20.78 -43.24
N GLN A 115 62.76 -20.95 -42.06
CA GLN A 115 64.20 -20.79 -41.85
C GLN A 115 64.73 -21.74 -40.76
N GLU A 116 66.06 -21.93 -40.72
CA GLU A 116 66.72 -22.67 -39.65
C GLU A 116 66.62 -21.90 -38.32
N GLY A 117 66.42 -22.62 -37.20
CA GLY A 117 66.29 -22.01 -35.88
C GLY A 117 65.37 -22.77 -34.94
N TYR A 118 65.03 -22.13 -33.83
CA TYR A 118 64.07 -22.64 -32.87
C TYR A 118 62.66 -22.19 -33.26
N PHE A 119 61.69 -23.11 -33.21
CA PHE A 119 60.29 -22.71 -33.11
C PHE A 119 59.94 -22.56 -31.64
N TYR A 120 59.20 -21.52 -31.28
CA TYR A 120 58.55 -21.39 -29.98
C TYR A 120 57.11 -20.92 -30.16
N GLY A 121 56.14 -21.67 -29.62
CA GLY A 121 54.72 -21.37 -29.85
C GLY A 121 53.76 -22.31 -29.11
N PHE A 122 52.53 -22.36 -29.61
CA PHE A 122 51.41 -23.04 -28.98
C PHE A 122 50.81 -24.09 -29.90
N LEU A 123 50.47 -25.25 -29.32
CA LEU A 123 49.70 -26.30 -29.97
C LEU A 123 48.39 -26.53 -29.21
N GLY A 124 47.29 -26.65 -29.94
CA GLY A 124 45.96 -26.74 -29.34
C GLY A 124 44.83 -27.09 -30.32
N LEU A 125 43.60 -27.00 -29.81
CA LEU A 125 42.38 -27.13 -30.59
C LEU A 125 41.63 -25.79 -30.63
N GLN A 126 41.11 -25.39 -31.79
CA GLN A 126 40.34 -24.15 -31.96
C GLN A 126 39.14 -24.32 -32.91
N ASN A 127 38.12 -23.46 -32.82
CA ASN A 127 37.03 -23.40 -33.80
C ASN A 127 36.80 -21.96 -34.31
N ALA A 128 35.87 -21.81 -35.25
CA ALA A 128 35.52 -20.52 -35.89
C ALA A 128 34.93 -19.48 -34.91
N ASP A 129 34.34 -19.93 -33.80
CA ASP A 129 33.79 -19.07 -32.76
C ASP A 129 34.86 -18.55 -31.78
N GLY A 130 36.15 -18.83 -32.05
CA GLY A 130 37.28 -18.39 -31.22
C GLY A 130 37.52 -19.23 -29.97
N LYS A 131 36.77 -20.33 -29.76
CA LYS A 131 36.99 -21.25 -28.63
C LYS A 131 38.34 -21.94 -28.81
N ARG A 132 39.20 -21.87 -27.79
CA ARG A 132 40.46 -22.62 -27.71
C ARG A 132 40.45 -23.53 -26.50
N VAL A 133 40.69 -24.81 -26.73
CA VAL A 133 40.78 -25.82 -25.68
C VAL A 133 42.21 -26.33 -25.77
N THR A 134 42.98 -26.17 -24.68
CA THR A 134 44.43 -26.40 -24.53
C THR A 134 45.39 -25.53 -25.37
N THR A 135 46.33 -24.83 -24.72
CA THR A 135 47.54 -24.24 -25.34
C THR A 135 48.79 -24.66 -24.56
N PHE A 136 49.53 -25.64 -25.07
CA PHE A 136 50.85 -25.99 -24.50
C PHE A 136 51.94 -25.21 -25.22
N ASN A 137 52.88 -24.66 -24.43
CA ASN A 137 54.12 -24.13 -24.98
C ASN A 137 54.93 -25.29 -25.55
N VAL A 138 55.24 -25.18 -26.82
CA VAL A 138 55.85 -26.20 -27.62
C VAL A 138 57.02 -25.54 -28.32
N TRP A 139 58.19 -26.17 -28.24
CA TRP A 139 59.38 -25.64 -28.91
C TRP A 139 60.08 -26.75 -29.68
N PHE A 140 60.68 -26.37 -30.79
CA PHE A 140 61.38 -27.27 -31.71
C PHE A 140 62.72 -26.64 -32.06
N HIS A 141 63.72 -27.44 -32.38
CA HIS A 141 64.90 -26.94 -33.09
C HIS A 141 64.99 -27.60 -34.45
N VAL A 142 65.06 -26.79 -35.50
CA VAL A 142 65.07 -27.25 -36.88
C VAL A 142 66.51 -27.18 -37.42
N TYR A 143 67.18 -28.33 -37.47
CA TYR A 143 68.49 -28.49 -38.12
C TYR A 143 68.36 -28.84 -39.61
N ASN A 144 69.43 -28.63 -40.37
CA ASN A 144 69.61 -29.15 -41.73
C ASN A 144 69.88 -30.69 -41.74
N GLY A 145 68.98 -31.49 -41.16
CA GLY A 145 69.02 -32.95 -41.32
C GLY A 145 68.56 -33.84 -40.15
N ASN A 146 68.21 -33.31 -38.97
CA ASN A 146 67.61 -34.10 -37.87
C ASN A 146 66.93 -33.16 -36.85
N PRO A 147 65.60 -33.15 -36.69
CA PRO A 147 64.92 -32.26 -35.75
C PRO A 147 64.84 -32.84 -34.33
N ASP A 148 65.02 -31.98 -33.33
CA ASP A 148 64.76 -32.29 -31.93
C ASP A 148 63.41 -31.64 -31.51
N MET A 149 62.51 -32.40 -30.89
CA MET A 149 61.21 -31.91 -30.41
C MET A 149 61.02 -32.15 -28.91
N PHE A 150 60.62 -31.12 -28.17
CA PHE A 150 60.38 -31.21 -26.73
C PHE A 150 59.08 -30.50 -26.30
N VAL A 151 58.31 -31.10 -25.40
CA VAL A 151 57.11 -30.49 -24.79
C VAL A 151 57.37 -30.13 -23.33
N ASN A 152 57.14 -28.87 -22.95
CA ASN A 152 57.36 -28.37 -21.59
C ASN A 152 56.30 -28.92 -20.61
N LYS A 153 56.73 -29.42 -19.44
CA LYS A 153 55.86 -30.08 -18.45
C LYS A 153 55.15 -29.15 -17.47
N ALA A 154 55.36 -27.83 -17.50
CA ALA A 154 54.74 -26.93 -16.55
C ALA A 154 53.24 -26.69 -16.86
N PRO A 155 52.31 -27.03 -15.94
CA PRO A 155 50.89 -26.69 -16.13
C PRO A 155 50.70 -25.18 -16.10
N PHE A 156 49.69 -24.71 -16.84
CA PHE A 156 49.24 -23.31 -16.84
C PHE A 156 49.08 -22.78 -15.40
N ARG A 157 49.76 -21.66 -15.09
CA ARG A 157 49.61 -20.91 -13.84
C ARG A 157 48.88 -19.60 -14.15
N SER A 158 47.85 -19.28 -13.37
CA SER A 158 47.17 -17.98 -13.46
C SER A 158 48.12 -16.85 -13.07
N GLU A 159 47.88 -15.65 -13.59
CA GLU A 159 48.66 -14.45 -13.23
C GLU A 159 48.60 -14.17 -11.72
N LEU A 160 47.50 -14.52 -11.06
CA LEU A 160 47.35 -14.41 -9.61
C LEU A 160 48.22 -15.40 -8.83
N GLN A 161 48.41 -16.63 -9.33
CA GLN A 161 49.32 -17.59 -8.71
C GLN A 161 50.79 -17.17 -8.86
N LYS A 162 51.15 -16.59 -10.01
CA LYS A 162 52.48 -16.01 -10.21
C LYS A 162 52.72 -14.83 -9.27
N LEU A 163 51.70 -14.00 -9.05
CA LEU A 163 51.74 -12.90 -8.09
C LEU A 163 51.89 -13.39 -6.64
N LEU A 164 51.21 -14.48 -6.27
CA LEU A 164 51.36 -15.10 -4.95
C LEU A 164 52.81 -15.59 -4.74
N ASP A 165 53.36 -16.27 -5.73
CA ASP A 165 54.73 -16.79 -5.70
C ASP A 165 55.77 -15.65 -5.63
N GLN A 166 55.53 -14.55 -6.36
CA GLN A 166 56.35 -13.33 -6.32
C GLN A 166 56.26 -12.61 -4.97
N THR A 167 55.07 -12.55 -4.37
CA THR A 167 54.86 -11.98 -3.03
C THR A 167 55.57 -12.80 -1.98
N GLN A 168 55.54 -14.13 -2.10
CA GLN A 168 56.28 -15.06 -1.24
C GLN A 168 57.81 -14.86 -1.35
N ALA A 169 58.32 -14.57 -2.55
CA ALA A 169 59.73 -14.25 -2.77
C ALA A 169 60.12 -12.90 -2.16
N LEU A 170 59.25 -11.89 -2.24
CA LEU A 170 59.44 -10.56 -1.65
C LEU A 170 59.43 -10.60 -0.11
N ILE A 171 58.58 -11.42 0.51
CA ILE A 171 58.59 -11.71 1.95
C ILE A 171 59.97 -12.24 2.40
N GLY A 172 60.62 -13.04 1.56
CA GLY A 172 61.93 -13.62 1.86
C GLY A 172 63.05 -12.59 2.05
N VAL A 173 62.91 -11.41 1.46
CA VAL A 173 63.94 -10.35 1.40
C VAL A 173 63.53 -9.04 2.09
N ALA A 174 62.33 -8.95 2.67
CA ALA A 174 61.82 -7.78 3.38
C ALA A 174 62.31 -7.69 4.84
N ASP A 175 62.33 -6.47 5.41
CA ASP A 175 62.60 -6.24 6.83
C ASP A 175 61.47 -6.75 7.74
N ASP A 176 61.71 -6.88 9.05
CA ASP A 176 60.83 -7.65 9.94
C ASP A 176 59.39 -7.12 10.04
N ASP A 177 59.19 -5.80 9.99
CA ASP A 177 57.85 -5.19 10.11
C ASP A 177 57.09 -5.25 8.77
N LEU A 178 57.81 -5.07 7.66
CA LEU A 178 57.26 -5.23 6.31
C LEU A 178 56.99 -6.70 5.98
N LYS A 179 57.85 -7.61 6.43
CA LYS A 179 57.72 -9.06 6.27
C LYS A 179 56.52 -9.61 7.00
N ALA A 180 56.25 -9.16 8.22
CA ALA A 180 55.06 -9.55 8.97
C ALA A 180 53.76 -9.13 8.24
N LYS A 181 53.70 -7.90 7.73
CA LYS A 181 52.55 -7.38 6.98
C LYS A 181 52.36 -8.07 5.63
N LEU A 182 53.45 -8.35 4.91
CA LEU A 182 53.39 -9.08 3.64
C LEU A 182 52.98 -10.55 3.84
N GLN A 183 53.43 -11.18 4.94
CA GLN A 183 53.02 -12.55 5.28
C GLN A 183 51.54 -12.61 5.67
N GLU A 184 51.03 -11.64 6.43
CA GLU A 184 49.61 -11.54 6.77
C GLU A 184 48.72 -11.37 5.52
N LEU A 185 49.12 -10.51 4.58
CA LEU A 185 48.46 -10.34 3.28
C LEU A 185 48.49 -11.62 2.44
N ASN A 186 49.61 -12.34 2.44
CA ASN A 186 49.78 -13.60 1.71
C ASN A 186 48.89 -14.72 2.29
N ASP A 187 48.76 -14.78 3.61
CA ASP A 187 47.93 -15.77 4.30
C ASP A 187 46.44 -15.48 4.11
N GLN A 188 46.04 -14.20 4.11
CA GLN A 188 44.68 -13.76 3.77
C GLN A 188 44.33 -14.11 2.32
N ALA A 189 45.19 -13.78 1.35
CA ALA A 189 44.98 -14.10 -0.07
C ALA A 189 44.83 -15.61 -0.30
N THR A 190 45.65 -16.42 0.37
CA THR A 190 45.59 -17.90 0.32
C THR A 190 44.27 -18.44 0.91
N THR A 191 43.77 -17.80 1.98
CA THR A 191 42.50 -18.15 2.64
C THR A 191 41.27 -17.78 1.80
N TYR A 192 41.31 -16.66 1.08
CA TYR A 192 40.25 -16.29 0.14
C TYR A 192 40.22 -17.22 -1.07
N PHE A 193 41.40 -17.62 -1.56
CA PHE A 193 41.52 -18.55 -2.69
C PHE A 193 40.92 -19.94 -2.40
N THR A 194 41.06 -20.43 -1.16
CA THR A 194 40.49 -21.72 -0.74
C THR A 194 38.96 -21.72 -0.60
N LYS A 195 38.32 -20.54 -0.57
CA LYS A 195 36.87 -20.38 -0.40
C LYS A 195 36.12 -20.16 -1.70
N TRP A 196 36.78 -20.16 -2.86
CA TRP A 196 36.19 -19.60 -4.08
C TRP A 196 35.81 -20.64 -5.15
N ASN A 197 34.54 -20.61 -5.59
CA ASN A 197 33.98 -21.38 -6.70
C ASN A 197 32.97 -20.49 -7.47
N GLY A 198 33.39 -19.87 -8.59
CA GLY A 198 32.63 -18.94 -9.45
C GLY A 198 32.75 -17.48 -8.99
N ASP A 199 33.02 -16.45 -9.80
CA ASP A 199 32.67 -16.15 -11.19
C ASP A 199 33.78 -15.22 -11.78
N TYR A 200 34.28 -15.52 -12.98
CA TYR A 200 35.60 -15.05 -13.48
C TYR A 200 35.56 -13.68 -14.18
N ALA A 201 34.42 -13.27 -14.74
CA ALA A 201 34.35 -12.14 -15.67
C ALA A 201 34.34 -10.77 -14.98
N ASP A 202 33.57 -10.64 -13.91
CA ASP A 202 33.39 -9.34 -13.23
C ASP A 202 34.63 -8.97 -12.39
N ILE A 203 35.25 -9.96 -11.75
CA ILE A 203 36.51 -9.77 -11.02
C ILE A 203 37.66 -9.49 -11.98
N GLN A 204 37.71 -10.08 -13.18
CA GLN A 204 38.71 -9.72 -14.18
C GLN A 204 38.56 -8.28 -14.68
N LYS A 205 37.33 -7.79 -14.88
CA LYS A 205 37.09 -6.40 -15.25
C LYS A 205 37.58 -5.43 -14.17
N THR A 206 37.22 -5.70 -12.91
CA THR A 206 37.65 -4.89 -11.77
C THR A 206 39.17 -4.94 -11.58
N VAL A 207 39.79 -6.12 -11.68
CA VAL A 207 41.25 -6.29 -11.58
C VAL A 207 41.99 -5.62 -12.74
N THR A 208 41.46 -5.68 -13.97
CA THR A 208 42.06 -5.01 -15.14
C THR A 208 41.99 -3.50 -15.02
N ALA A 209 40.85 -2.97 -14.53
CA ALA A 209 40.69 -1.54 -14.27
C ALA A 209 41.65 -1.06 -13.15
N LEU A 210 41.75 -1.81 -12.05
CA LEU A 210 42.67 -1.52 -10.95
C LEU A 210 44.14 -1.62 -11.37
N ASN A 211 44.51 -2.59 -12.21
CA ASN A 211 45.88 -2.73 -12.74
C ASN A 211 46.25 -1.58 -13.68
N SER A 212 45.33 -1.12 -14.52
CA SER A 212 45.55 0.04 -15.39
C SER A 212 45.76 1.30 -14.56
N GLN A 213 44.96 1.50 -13.52
CA GLN A 213 45.07 2.64 -12.60
C GLN A 213 46.33 2.59 -11.72
N LEU A 214 46.74 1.40 -11.27
CA LEU A 214 47.98 1.19 -10.52
C LEU A 214 49.21 1.42 -11.40
N ALA A 215 49.17 0.99 -12.66
CA ALA A 215 50.22 1.27 -13.63
C ALA A 215 50.34 2.77 -13.92
N ASP A 216 49.23 3.50 -14.01
CA ASP A 216 49.20 4.94 -14.23
C ASP A 216 49.73 5.73 -13.01
N ALA A 217 49.44 5.24 -11.79
CA ALA A 217 50.00 5.78 -10.55
C ALA A 217 51.51 5.46 -10.38
N LEU A 218 51.94 4.27 -10.77
CA LEU A 218 53.35 3.86 -10.81
C LEU A 218 54.14 4.64 -11.86
N GLN A 219 53.54 4.95 -13.01
CA GLN A 219 54.16 5.79 -14.05
C GLN A 219 54.33 7.23 -13.58
N LYS A 220 53.34 7.80 -12.87
CA LYS A 220 53.46 9.13 -12.25
C LYS A 220 54.54 9.18 -11.16
N PHE A 221 54.71 8.09 -10.41
CA PHE A 221 55.80 7.92 -9.45
C PHE A 221 57.17 7.78 -10.13
N ALA A 222 57.25 7.02 -11.23
CA ALA A 222 58.46 6.84 -12.04
C ALA A 222 58.89 8.13 -12.76
N ASP A 223 57.93 8.97 -13.16
CA ASP A 223 58.16 10.29 -13.77
C ASP A 223 58.54 11.38 -12.74
N GLY A 224 58.70 11.02 -11.46
CA GLY A 224 59.15 11.92 -10.39
C GLY A 224 58.10 12.94 -9.93
N LYS A 225 56.82 12.71 -10.21
CA LYS A 225 55.73 13.58 -9.76
C LYS A 225 55.17 13.07 -8.44
N THR A 226 55.02 13.97 -7.46
CA THR A 226 54.44 13.63 -6.15
C THR A 226 53.00 13.18 -6.33
N VAL A 227 52.70 11.91 -6.03
CA VAL A 227 51.32 11.41 -5.95
C VAL A 227 50.69 12.03 -4.70
N THR A 228 49.81 13.00 -4.91
CA THR A 228 49.14 13.72 -3.82
C THR A 228 47.96 12.93 -3.29
N THR A 229 47.46 13.27 -2.10
CA THR A 229 46.18 12.76 -1.59
C THR A 229 45.02 13.04 -2.56
N ALA A 230 45.13 14.06 -3.42
CA ALA A 230 44.16 14.34 -4.48
C ALA A 230 44.24 13.33 -5.63
N ASP A 231 45.43 12.86 -6.00
CA ASP A 231 45.62 11.86 -7.06
C ASP A 231 45.07 10.48 -6.65
N LEU A 232 45.30 10.10 -5.39
CA LEU A 232 44.72 8.88 -4.81
C LEU A 232 43.19 9.02 -4.67
N SER A 233 42.70 10.19 -4.25
CA SER A 233 41.26 10.47 -4.17
C SER A 233 40.56 10.41 -5.52
N THR A 234 41.20 10.90 -6.58
CA THR A 234 40.67 10.89 -7.96
C THR A 234 40.60 9.47 -8.53
N THR A 235 41.60 8.64 -8.21
CA THR A 235 41.69 7.25 -8.69
C THR A 235 40.64 6.35 -8.03
N LEU A 236 40.46 6.46 -6.69
CA LEU A 236 39.39 5.71 -6.01
C LEU A 236 37.99 6.26 -6.31
N ALA A 237 37.85 7.57 -6.57
CA ALA A 237 36.58 8.18 -6.97
C ALA A 237 36.00 7.58 -8.26
N GLY A 238 36.86 7.24 -9.23
CA GLY A 238 36.44 6.70 -10.53
C GLY A 238 35.99 5.24 -10.50
N SER A 239 36.27 4.48 -9.43
CA SER A 239 35.95 3.04 -9.35
C SER A 239 35.12 2.63 -8.13
N LEU A 240 35.08 3.46 -7.09
CA LEU A 240 34.35 3.18 -5.85
C LEU A 240 33.44 4.35 -5.41
N GLY A 241 33.43 5.46 -6.16
CA GLY A 241 32.88 6.73 -5.71
C GLY A 241 33.85 7.49 -4.79
N THR A 242 33.57 8.77 -4.52
CA THR A 242 34.46 9.63 -3.72
C THR A 242 34.70 9.04 -2.34
N LEU A 243 35.97 8.88 -1.94
CA LEU A 243 36.42 8.35 -0.65
C LEU A 243 35.80 9.06 0.57
N THR A 244 35.37 10.30 0.40
CA THR A 244 34.66 11.10 1.41
C THR A 244 33.25 10.58 1.73
N ASN A 245 32.72 9.66 0.92
CA ASN A 245 31.37 9.11 1.05
C ASN A 245 31.33 7.72 1.70
N PHE A 246 32.48 7.13 2.06
CA PHE A 246 32.52 5.87 2.81
C PHE A 246 32.08 6.09 4.26
N LYS A 247 31.20 5.23 4.78
CA LYS A 247 30.86 5.27 6.21
C LYS A 247 32.09 4.80 6.98
N ALA A 248 32.76 5.75 7.63
CA ALA A 248 33.99 5.48 8.37
C ALA A 248 33.69 4.69 9.67
N SER A 249 33.53 3.38 9.59
CA SER A 249 33.65 2.48 10.73
C SER A 249 34.78 1.48 10.48
N GLY A 250 35.50 1.13 11.55
CA GLY A 250 36.76 0.38 11.46
C GLY A 250 38.01 1.24 11.71
N THR A 251 39.05 0.62 12.25
CA THR A 251 40.28 1.30 12.71
C THR A 251 41.33 1.44 11.61
N THR A 252 41.32 0.57 10.61
CA THR A 252 42.25 0.59 9.48
C THR A 252 41.54 0.91 8.17
N LEU A 253 42.30 1.28 7.12
CA LEU A 253 41.76 1.42 5.76
C LEU A 253 41.18 0.10 5.24
N VAL A 254 41.79 -1.03 5.62
CA VAL A 254 41.33 -2.37 5.27
C VAL A 254 40.01 -2.69 5.97
N ASP A 255 39.88 -2.40 7.27
CA ASP A 255 38.61 -2.58 8.00
C ASP A 255 37.49 -1.77 7.35
N LYS A 256 37.76 -0.50 7.00
CA LYS A 256 36.79 0.38 6.34
C LYS A 256 36.36 -0.16 4.98
N VAL A 257 37.30 -0.71 4.19
CA VAL A 257 37.02 -1.29 2.86
C VAL A 257 36.29 -2.63 2.96
N VAL A 258 36.64 -3.48 3.92
CA VAL A 258 36.00 -4.78 4.16
C VAL A 258 34.60 -4.59 4.74
N THR A 259 34.41 -3.69 5.70
CA THR A 259 33.10 -3.32 6.24
C THR A 259 32.21 -2.75 5.16
N GLU A 260 32.72 -1.82 4.33
CA GLU A 260 32.02 -1.36 3.14
C GLU A 260 31.65 -2.53 2.22
N LEU A 261 32.57 -3.41 1.80
CA LEU A 261 32.27 -4.54 0.92
C LEU A 261 31.31 -5.60 1.50
N THR A 262 31.25 -5.73 2.83
CA THR A 262 30.38 -6.70 3.53
C THR A 262 29.01 -6.13 3.86
N GLU A 263 28.90 -4.81 4.01
CA GLU A 263 27.66 -4.07 4.29
C GLU A 263 27.11 -3.34 3.04
N ARG A 264 27.77 -3.48 1.88
CA ARG A 264 27.55 -2.65 0.70
C ARG A 264 26.22 -2.92 0.05
N LYS A 265 25.37 -1.92 0.18
CA LYS A 265 24.29 -1.62 -0.76
C LYS A 265 24.92 -1.26 -2.12
N ILE A 266 24.24 -1.58 -3.21
CA ILE A 266 24.57 -1.16 -4.57
C ILE A 266 24.31 0.34 -4.68
N ASN A 267 25.38 1.13 -4.70
CA ASN A 267 25.27 2.58 -4.77
C ASN A 267 25.00 3.04 -6.20
N VAL A 268 23.96 3.84 -6.41
CA VAL A 268 23.60 4.36 -7.76
C VAL A 268 24.72 5.16 -8.42
N LYS A 269 25.62 5.78 -7.64
CA LYS A 269 26.74 6.54 -8.18
C LYS A 269 27.78 5.67 -8.89
N TRP A 270 27.84 4.36 -8.59
CA TRP A 270 28.71 3.43 -9.31
C TRP A 270 28.25 3.18 -10.75
N TYR A 271 26.98 3.43 -11.03
CA TYR A 271 26.37 3.28 -12.35
C TYR A 271 26.31 4.60 -13.12
N GLY A 272 26.94 5.65 -12.59
CA GLY A 272 27.06 6.96 -13.24
C GLY A 272 26.07 8.02 -12.74
N ALA A 273 25.27 7.75 -11.70
CA ALA A 273 24.39 8.76 -11.13
C ALA A 273 25.20 9.89 -10.47
N ILE A 274 24.91 11.13 -10.82
CA ILE A 274 25.63 12.32 -10.36
C ILE A 274 24.93 12.93 -9.14
N GLY A 275 23.60 13.11 -9.21
CA GLY A 275 22.80 13.69 -8.13
C GLY A 275 22.98 15.21 -7.98
N ASP A 276 23.22 15.92 -9.08
CA ASP A 276 23.42 17.39 -9.12
C ASP A 276 22.14 18.20 -9.44
N GLY A 277 21.04 17.52 -9.78
CA GLY A 277 19.74 18.09 -10.12
C GLY A 277 19.60 18.54 -11.57
N THR A 278 20.61 18.30 -12.41
CA THR A 278 20.68 18.74 -13.81
C THR A 278 21.06 17.64 -14.79
N SER A 279 21.89 16.69 -14.36
CA SER A 279 22.29 15.51 -15.14
C SER A 279 21.20 14.45 -15.06
N ASP A 280 20.86 13.81 -16.18
CA ASP A 280 19.89 12.71 -16.20
C ASP A 280 20.47 11.45 -15.55
N ASP A 281 19.90 11.07 -14.41
CA ASP A 281 20.34 9.95 -13.59
C ASP A 281 19.49 8.69 -13.81
N SER A 282 18.46 8.74 -14.68
CA SER A 282 17.48 7.66 -14.85
C SER A 282 18.12 6.31 -15.21
N ALA A 283 19.01 6.30 -16.21
CA ALA A 283 19.66 5.08 -16.69
C ALA A 283 20.59 4.45 -15.64
N ALA A 284 21.30 5.29 -14.88
CA ALA A 284 22.20 4.84 -13.82
C ALA A 284 21.42 4.19 -12.65
N ILE A 285 20.32 4.82 -12.25
CA ILE A 285 19.47 4.31 -11.17
C ILE A 285 18.80 2.99 -11.59
N ASN A 286 18.24 2.90 -12.80
CA ASN A 286 17.65 1.66 -13.32
C ASN A 286 18.69 0.54 -13.43
N ALA A 287 19.92 0.84 -13.86
CA ALA A 287 21.00 -0.17 -13.89
C ALA A 287 21.38 -0.69 -12.49
N ALA A 288 21.34 0.17 -11.47
CA ALA A 288 21.55 -0.25 -10.08
C ALA A 288 20.41 -1.13 -9.56
N ILE A 289 19.16 -0.83 -9.93
CA ILE A 289 17.98 -1.65 -9.60
C ILE A 289 18.11 -3.06 -10.21
N GLU A 290 18.44 -3.15 -11.50
CA GLU A 290 18.66 -4.44 -12.18
C GLU A 290 19.76 -5.27 -11.52
N ALA A 291 20.89 -4.63 -11.22
CA ALA A 291 22.00 -5.30 -10.53
C ALA A 291 21.62 -5.78 -9.13
N ALA A 292 20.81 -5.00 -8.39
CA ALA A 292 20.35 -5.39 -7.06
C ALA A 292 19.40 -6.58 -7.14
N SER A 293 18.47 -6.58 -8.09
CA SER A 293 17.52 -7.68 -8.26
C SER A 293 18.23 -9.01 -8.56
N ALA A 294 19.28 -8.98 -9.39
CA ALA A 294 20.07 -10.17 -9.74
C ALA A 294 20.71 -10.86 -8.51
N ILE A 295 21.03 -10.10 -7.46
CA ILE A 295 21.65 -10.62 -6.23
C ILE A 295 20.73 -10.56 -5.00
N LYS A 296 19.47 -10.15 -5.18
CA LYS A 296 18.51 -9.86 -4.11
C LYS A 296 19.03 -8.85 -3.07
N GLY A 297 19.69 -7.82 -3.56
CA GLY A 297 20.45 -6.85 -2.78
C GLY A 297 19.70 -5.55 -2.47
N THR A 298 20.41 -4.63 -1.83
CA THR A 298 19.88 -3.29 -1.52
C THR A 298 20.48 -2.26 -2.47
N VAL A 299 19.67 -1.44 -3.13
CA VAL A 299 20.10 -0.21 -3.80
C VAL A 299 20.23 0.90 -2.77
N PHE A 300 21.29 1.70 -2.85
CA PHE A 300 21.46 2.90 -2.05
C PHE A 300 21.58 4.16 -2.92
N VAL A 301 20.75 5.15 -2.63
CA VAL A 301 20.77 6.48 -3.23
C VAL A 301 21.31 7.47 -2.20
N PRO A 302 22.57 7.94 -2.34
CA PRO A 302 23.13 8.93 -1.42
C PRO A 302 22.39 10.28 -1.50
N ALA A 303 22.62 11.16 -0.52
CA ALA A 303 22.14 12.53 -0.58
C ALA A 303 22.50 13.22 -1.91
N GLY A 304 21.56 13.97 -2.46
CA GLY A 304 21.67 14.60 -3.78
C GLY A 304 20.31 14.79 -4.43
N LYS A 305 20.26 15.58 -5.50
CA LYS A 305 19.05 15.73 -6.31
C LYS A 305 19.27 15.01 -7.64
N TYR A 306 18.51 13.97 -7.93
CA TYR A 306 18.70 13.14 -9.12
C TYR A 306 17.60 13.48 -10.11
N LEU A 307 17.96 14.09 -11.25
CA LEU A 307 17.00 14.41 -12.28
C LEU A 307 16.65 13.14 -13.06
N LEU A 308 15.36 12.88 -13.21
CA LEU A 308 14.84 11.78 -14.00
C LEU A 308 14.17 12.33 -15.25
N THR A 309 14.60 11.84 -16.42
CA THR A 309 13.93 12.12 -17.70
C THR A 309 13.21 10.88 -18.26
N HIS A 310 13.39 9.73 -17.61
CA HIS A 310 12.72 8.46 -17.89
C HIS A 310 12.19 7.82 -16.61
N ASP A 311 11.22 6.91 -16.76
CA ASP A 311 10.63 6.15 -15.65
C ASP A 311 11.66 5.32 -14.88
N LEU A 312 11.42 5.18 -13.58
CA LEU A 312 12.10 4.21 -12.72
C LEU A 312 11.35 2.87 -12.75
N VAL A 313 12.02 1.80 -13.15
CA VAL A 313 11.41 0.48 -13.28
C VAL A 313 11.91 -0.40 -12.14
N PHE A 314 11.05 -0.63 -11.15
CA PHE A 314 11.37 -1.49 -10.01
C PHE A 314 11.41 -2.97 -10.42
N LYS A 315 12.22 -3.75 -9.72
CA LYS A 315 12.39 -5.20 -9.90
C LYS A 315 12.26 -5.93 -8.58
N SER A 316 11.91 -7.21 -8.65
CA SER A 316 11.63 -8.00 -7.45
C SER A 316 12.86 -8.23 -6.58
N ASN A 317 12.61 -8.50 -5.30
CA ASN A 317 13.60 -8.92 -4.29
C ASN A 317 14.67 -7.87 -3.96
N ILE A 318 14.30 -6.59 -3.87
CA ILE A 318 15.25 -5.52 -3.55
C ILE A 318 14.80 -4.68 -2.36
N VAL A 319 15.77 -4.05 -1.71
CA VAL A 319 15.52 -2.88 -0.85
C VAL A 319 16.05 -1.66 -1.58
N PHE A 320 15.22 -0.67 -1.85
CA PHE A 320 15.62 0.61 -2.42
C PHE A 320 15.68 1.65 -1.33
N GLU A 321 16.89 1.95 -0.86
CA GLU A 321 17.12 2.84 0.26
C GLU A 321 17.69 4.18 -0.20
N MET A 322 17.00 5.24 0.15
CA MET A 322 17.43 6.61 -0.09
C MET A 322 17.93 7.25 1.20
N ASP A 323 19.03 7.99 1.10
CA ASP A 323 19.38 8.96 2.13
C ASP A 323 18.21 9.95 2.33
N HIS A 324 18.02 10.41 3.55
CA HIS A 324 16.94 11.35 3.88
C HIS A 324 16.97 12.62 3.00
N ASN A 325 18.15 13.08 2.56
CA ASN A 325 18.31 14.24 1.70
C ASN A 325 18.44 13.88 0.20
N ALA A 326 18.13 12.65 -0.19
CA ALA A 326 18.06 12.26 -1.59
C ALA A 326 16.69 12.65 -2.17
N VAL A 327 16.69 13.36 -3.29
CA VAL A 327 15.48 13.77 -4.01
C VAL A 327 15.53 13.21 -5.42
N LEU A 328 14.70 12.22 -5.72
CA LEU A 328 14.45 11.74 -7.07
C LEU A 328 13.43 12.69 -7.72
N TYR A 329 13.90 13.55 -8.62
CA TYR A 329 13.13 14.65 -9.20
C TYR A 329 12.78 14.35 -10.66
N GLY A 330 11.51 14.10 -10.94
CA GLY A 330 11.03 13.75 -12.28
C GLY A 330 9.62 14.28 -12.53
N PRO A 331 9.46 15.57 -12.89
CA PRO A 331 8.15 16.09 -13.24
C PRO A 331 7.54 15.31 -14.41
N GLY A 332 6.40 14.67 -14.20
CA GLY A 332 5.70 13.86 -15.20
C GLY A 332 6.28 12.46 -15.44
N GLN A 333 7.18 11.98 -14.56
CA GLN A 333 7.77 10.64 -14.65
C GLN A 333 7.01 9.63 -13.77
N TYR A 334 7.29 8.34 -13.99
CA TYR A 334 6.77 7.25 -13.17
C TYR A 334 7.83 6.50 -12.39
N PHE A 335 7.42 5.92 -11.25
CA PHE A 335 8.01 4.68 -10.79
C PHE A 335 7.03 3.54 -11.03
N ARG A 336 7.52 2.41 -11.56
CA ARG A 336 6.66 1.35 -12.07
C ARG A 336 7.04 -0.02 -11.52
N PHE A 337 6.01 -0.80 -11.22
CA PHE A 337 6.08 -2.20 -10.82
C PHE A 337 5.28 -2.99 -11.85
N ASP A 338 5.94 -3.26 -12.98
CA ASP A 338 5.35 -3.87 -14.17
C ASP A 338 4.98 -5.34 -13.92
N THR A 339 3.90 -5.81 -14.54
CA THR A 339 3.56 -7.24 -14.57
C THR A 339 4.06 -7.94 -15.84
N THR A 340 4.20 -9.27 -15.76
CA THR A 340 4.45 -10.14 -16.93
C THR A 340 3.47 -11.30 -17.05
N THR A 341 2.65 -11.53 -16.01
CA THR A 341 1.60 -12.56 -15.98
C THR A 341 0.38 -12.04 -15.22
N THR A 342 -0.80 -12.63 -15.46
CA THR A 342 -2.01 -12.35 -14.68
C THR A 342 -1.92 -12.95 -13.26
N GLY A 343 -2.82 -12.53 -12.38
CA GLY A 343 -2.95 -13.08 -11.03
C GLY A 343 -2.15 -12.34 -9.95
N TYR A 344 -2.55 -12.50 -8.69
CA TYR A 344 -1.77 -12.00 -7.55
C TYR A 344 -0.35 -12.59 -7.56
N GLY A 345 0.65 -11.71 -7.45
CA GLY A 345 2.06 -12.07 -7.55
C GLY A 345 2.56 -12.24 -8.99
N GLY A 346 1.75 -11.92 -10.00
CA GLY A 346 2.17 -11.90 -11.40
C GLY A 346 3.12 -10.74 -11.76
N GLY A 347 3.14 -9.70 -10.92
CA GLY A 347 4.03 -8.55 -11.04
C GLY A 347 5.24 -8.59 -10.12
N VAL A 348 5.88 -7.41 -9.99
CA VAL A 348 7.04 -7.23 -9.12
C VAL A 348 6.70 -7.58 -7.67
N SER A 349 7.62 -8.25 -6.98
CA SER A 349 7.39 -8.70 -5.61
C SER A 349 8.59 -8.57 -4.68
N ASN A 350 8.32 -8.50 -3.38
CA ASN A 350 9.33 -8.39 -2.32
C ASN A 350 10.22 -7.16 -2.48
N VAL A 351 9.61 -5.97 -2.41
CA VAL A 351 10.33 -4.69 -2.54
C VAL A 351 10.05 -3.81 -1.35
N ILE A 352 11.12 -3.25 -0.75
CA ILE A 352 11.01 -2.21 0.28
C ILE A 352 11.61 -0.93 -0.30
N VAL A 353 10.83 0.14 -0.41
CA VAL A 353 11.29 1.48 -0.78
C VAL A 353 11.29 2.33 0.48
N ARG A 354 12.45 2.91 0.85
CA ARG A 354 12.53 3.66 2.11
C ARG A 354 13.43 4.89 2.06
N GLY A 355 13.03 5.91 2.83
CA GLY A 355 13.74 7.18 2.94
C GLY A 355 13.55 8.11 1.73
N GLY A 356 14.22 9.26 1.76
CA GLY A 356 14.29 10.20 0.65
C GLY A 356 12.96 10.78 0.17
N THR A 357 12.99 11.37 -1.03
CA THR A 357 11.84 12.06 -1.62
C THR A 357 11.68 11.69 -3.10
N PHE A 358 10.46 11.31 -3.51
CA PHE A 358 10.04 11.37 -4.91
C PHE A 358 9.34 12.72 -5.14
N ALA A 359 9.83 13.51 -6.10
CA ALA A 359 9.38 14.87 -6.32
C ALA A 359 8.94 15.14 -7.77
N GLY A 360 7.68 15.54 -7.94
CA GLY A 360 7.17 16.17 -9.16
C GLY A 360 7.45 17.67 -9.20
N ASN A 361 6.79 18.39 -10.12
CA ASN A 361 6.75 19.85 -10.10
C ASN A 361 5.56 20.39 -10.91
N TYR A 362 4.48 20.73 -10.22
CA TYR A 362 3.25 21.24 -10.85
C TYR A 362 3.46 22.50 -11.69
N ASP A 363 4.46 23.34 -11.36
CA ASP A 363 4.75 24.59 -12.06
C ASP A 363 5.76 24.43 -13.22
N ALA A 364 6.26 23.21 -13.48
CA ALA A 364 7.17 22.98 -14.60
C ALA A 364 6.46 23.30 -15.94
N THR A 365 7.18 23.91 -16.88
CA THR A 365 6.68 24.02 -18.25
C THR A 365 6.43 22.61 -18.78
N SER A 366 5.20 22.32 -19.21
CA SER A 366 4.74 20.98 -19.65
C SER A 366 5.89 20.18 -20.24
N VAL A 367 6.31 19.13 -19.53
CA VAL A 367 7.33 18.23 -20.08
C VAL A 367 6.78 17.64 -21.38
N THR A 368 7.62 17.52 -22.40
CA THR A 368 7.23 17.15 -23.77
C THR A 368 6.71 15.72 -23.93
N ASN A 369 6.60 14.98 -22.83
CA ASN A 369 6.20 13.58 -22.79
C ASN A 369 4.83 13.51 -22.10
N ALA A 370 3.83 13.01 -22.85
CA ALA A 370 2.42 13.00 -22.49
C ALA A 370 2.06 11.99 -21.37
N HIS A 371 2.98 11.73 -20.45
CA HIS A 371 2.87 10.58 -19.57
C HIS A 371 2.11 10.87 -18.29
N ALA A 372 2.16 12.06 -17.68
CA ALA A 372 1.23 12.42 -16.60
C ALA A 372 0.74 13.87 -16.74
N ASP A 373 -0.58 14.07 -16.80
CA ASP A 373 -1.15 15.42 -16.84
C ASP A 373 -0.88 16.13 -15.50
N GLY A 374 -0.18 17.27 -15.56
CA GLY A 374 0.12 18.11 -14.42
C GLY A 374 1.48 17.94 -13.78
N ASN A 375 2.43 17.27 -14.45
CA ASN A 375 3.83 17.18 -14.02
C ASN A 375 4.02 16.54 -12.62
N ALA A 376 3.05 15.74 -12.17
CA ALA A 376 3.19 14.91 -10.97
C ALA A 376 4.22 13.79 -11.22
N PHE A 377 4.89 13.34 -10.17
CA PHE A 377 5.68 12.11 -10.21
C PHE A 377 4.81 10.98 -9.65
N ASN A 378 4.24 10.18 -10.54
CA ASN A 378 3.21 9.19 -10.23
C ASN A 378 3.80 7.78 -10.04
N GLY A 379 3.02 6.87 -9.47
CA GLY A 379 3.41 5.48 -9.25
C GLY A 379 2.39 4.51 -9.80
N ALA A 380 2.85 3.46 -10.48
CA ALA A 380 1.99 2.44 -11.06
C ALA A 380 2.43 1.03 -10.63
N LEU A 381 1.51 0.29 -10.00
CA LEU A 381 1.72 -1.07 -9.53
C LEU A 381 0.66 -1.99 -10.12
N HIS A 382 1.08 -2.97 -10.92
CA HIS A 382 0.18 -3.94 -11.52
C HIS A 382 0.55 -5.36 -11.08
N HIS A 383 -0.38 -6.05 -10.41
CA HIS A 383 -0.17 -7.38 -9.84
C HIS A 383 1.02 -7.49 -8.88
N ALA A 384 1.47 -6.37 -8.33
CA ALA A 384 2.60 -6.34 -7.41
C ALA A 384 2.24 -7.01 -6.08
N GLN A 385 3.23 -7.61 -5.43
CA GLN A 385 3.01 -8.34 -4.18
C GLN A 385 4.12 -8.10 -3.15
N HIS A 386 3.76 -7.93 -1.87
CA HIS A 386 4.73 -7.75 -0.78
C HIS A 386 5.62 -6.53 -1.02
N ILE A 387 4.97 -5.35 -1.09
CA ILE A 387 5.62 -4.06 -1.34
C ILE A 387 5.47 -3.17 -0.11
N GLU A 388 6.57 -2.60 0.35
CA GLU A 388 6.62 -1.70 1.51
C GLU A 388 7.16 -0.33 1.10
N PHE A 389 6.45 0.74 1.46
CA PHE A 389 6.92 2.12 1.40
C PHE A 389 7.07 2.65 2.83
N ASP A 390 8.29 3.01 3.21
CA ASP A 390 8.69 3.26 4.60
C ASP A 390 9.47 4.57 4.72
N ARG A 391 8.90 5.57 5.40
CA ARG A 391 9.56 6.89 5.59
C ARG A 391 9.94 7.59 4.28
N VAL A 392 9.05 7.54 3.30
CA VAL A 392 9.21 8.20 2.00
C VAL A 392 8.42 9.51 1.99
N THR A 393 9.00 10.57 1.42
CA THR A 393 8.26 11.79 1.10
C THR A 393 7.85 11.77 -0.37
N PHE A 394 6.54 11.85 -0.63
CA PHE A 394 5.95 12.02 -1.94
C PHE A 394 5.55 13.49 -2.11
N HIS A 395 6.40 14.25 -2.78
CA HIS A 395 6.24 15.69 -2.95
C HIS A 395 5.69 16.01 -4.34
N MET A 396 4.49 16.60 -4.40
CA MET A 396 3.81 16.96 -5.66
C MET A 396 3.59 15.75 -6.59
N THR A 397 3.06 14.66 -6.05
CA THR A 397 2.93 13.36 -6.74
C THR A 397 1.49 12.99 -7.10
N THR A 398 0.50 13.80 -6.72
CA THR A 398 -0.92 13.54 -7.03
C THR A 398 -1.50 14.66 -7.90
N SER A 399 -2.16 14.33 -9.01
CA SER A 399 -2.73 15.29 -9.97
C SER A 399 -3.96 14.68 -10.63
N ASN A 400 -3.93 14.48 -11.95
CA ASN A 400 -4.89 13.70 -12.72
C ASN A 400 -4.62 12.18 -12.62
N SER A 401 -3.65 11.78 -11.80
CA SER A 401 -3.21 10.42 -11.57
C SER A 401 -2.69 10.31 -10.13
N HIS A 402 -2.41 9.10 -9.68
CA HIS A 402 -2.25 8.68 -8.30
C HIS A 402 -0.77 8.62 -7.92
N THR A 403 -0.46 8.85 -6.64
CA THR A 403 0.92 8.66 -6.16
C THR A 403 1.28 7.17 -6.16
N LEU A 404 0.33 6.33 -5.73
CA LEU A 404 0.39 4.88 -5.71
C LEU A 404 -0.92 4.35 -6.32
N ASP A 405 -0.87 4.00 -7.59
CA ASP A 405 -1.96 3.32 -8.29
C ASP A 405 -1.78 1.80 -8.17
N LEU A 406 -2.64 1.15 -7.39
CA LEU A 406 -2.55 -0.27 -7.08
C LEU A 406 -3.63 -1.04 -7.83
N GLY A 407 -3.28 -1.69 -8.94
CA GLY A 407 -4.20 -2.54 -9.69
C GLY A 407 -3.93 -4.03 -9.51
N GLY A 408 -4.90 -4.75 -8.96
CA GLY A 408 -4.81 -6.20 -8.74
C GLY A 408 -3.63 -6.62 -7.84
N CYS A 409 -3.23 -5.76 -6.91
CA CYS A 409 -2.09 -5.97 -6.00
C CYS A 409 -2.48 -6.74 -4.73
N ASP A 410 -1.48 -7.28 -4.04
CA ASP A 410 -1.65 -8.03 -2.78
C ASP A 410 -0.51 -7.70 -1.79
N ASP A 411 -0.84 -7.51 -0.50
CA ASP A 411 0.14 -7.26 0.57
C ASP A 411 1.01 -6.01 0.32
N ILE A 412 0.35 -4.86 0.38
CA ILE A 412 0.99 -3.54 0.20
C ILE A 412 0.97 -2.79 1.53
N TYR A 413 2.14 -2.31 1.96
CA TYR A 413 2.28 -1.57 3.20
C TYR A 413 2.88 -0.18 2.96
N VAL A 414 2.16 0.87 3.35
CA VAL A 414 2.58 2.26 3.23
C VAL A 414 2.58 2.87 4.62
N HIS A 415 3.76 3.20 5.16
CA HIS A 415 3.85 3.72 6.51
C HIS A 415 4.94 4.74 6.77
N ASP A 416 4.66 5.59 7.76
CA ASP A 416 5.54 6.68 8.19
C ASP A 416 5.93 7.63 7.05
N CYS A 417 5.13 7.70 5.98
CA CYS A 417 5.36 8.51 4.79
C CYS A 417 4.66 9.88 4.86
N ASP A 418 5.15 10.81 4.06
CA ASP A 418 4.55 12.13 3.85
C ASP A 418 4.04 12.26 2.41
N PHE A 419 2.79 12.67 2.23
CA PHE A 419 2.18 12.97 0.95
C PHE A 419 1.87 14.47 0.89
N GLU A 420 2.59 15.21 0.06
CA GLU A 420 2.59 16.67 0.07
C GLU A 420 2.02 17.26 -1.21
N GLY A 421 0.86 17.90 -1.09
CA GLY A 421 0.24 18.65 -2.17
C GLY A 421 -0.44 17.79 -3.24
N MET A 422 -1.54 18.31 -3.77
CA MET A 422 -2.25 17.78 -4.92
C MET A 422 -2.53 18.91 -5.91
N LEU A 423 -2.19 18.70 -7.18
CA LEU A 423 -2.66 19.56 -8.26
C LEU A 423 -4.09 19.18 -8.63
N VAL A 424 -5.05 19.89 -8.05
CA VAL A 424 -6.46 19.64 -8.31
C VAL A 424 -6.81 19.99 -9.76
N ARG A 425 -7.39 19.02 -10.47
CA ARG A 425 -7.96 19.23 -11.80
C ARG A 425 -9.47 19.33 -11.72
N ASN A 426 -10.05 20.17 -12.56
CA ASN A 426 -11.49 20.37 -12.62
C ASN A 426 -12.19 19.03 -12.91
N SER A 427 -13.18 18.67 -12.09
CA SER A 427 -13.94 17.41 -12.18
C SER A 427 -13.11 16.15 -11.86
N ARG A 428 -11.98 16.32 -11.18
CA ARG A 428 -11.05 15.28 -10.71
C ARG A 428 -10.60 15.56 -9.27
N GLU A 429 -11.43 16.24 -8.50
CA GLU A 429 -11.18 16.57 -7.09
C GLU A 429 -11.11 15.34 -6.18
N TYR A 430 -11.58 14.18 -6.67
CA TYR A 430 -11.64 12.91 -5.96
C TYR A 430 -10.36 12.06 -6.07
N VAL A 431 -9.36 12.45 -6.87
CA VAL A 431 -8.17 11.61 -7.09
C VAL A 431 -7.44 11.29 -5.78
N GLU A 432 -7.13 10.01 -5.59
CA GLU A 432 -6.50 9.42 -4.42
C GLU A 432 -4.97 9.39 -4.56
N ALA A 433 -4.25 9.64 -3.47
CA ALA A 433 -2.81 9.40 -3.38
C ALA A 433 -2.53 7.90 -3.43
N VAL A 434 -3.24 7.11 -2.62
CA VAL A 434 -3.17 5.64 -2.63
C VAL A 434 -4.49 5.09 -3.14
N GLN A 435 -4.54 4.69 -4.40
CA GLN A 435 -5.71 4.11 -5.02
C GLN A 435 -5.64 2.58 -4.92
N VAL A 436 -6.73 1.93 -4.53
CA VAL A 436 -6.84 0.46 -4.49
C VAL A 436 -7.84 -0.01 -5.55
N ASP A 437 -7.35 -0.15 -6.77
CA ASP A 437 -8.16 -0.44 -7.93
C ASP A 437 -8.01 -1.91 -8.40
N TYR A 438 -8.55 -2.18 -9.57
CA TYR A 438 -8.59 -3.48 -10.21
C TYR A 438 -7.52 -3.59 -11.29
N SER A 439 -7.14 -4.81 -11.65
CA SER A 439 -6.37 -5.08 -12.87
C SER A 439 -7.25 -4.79 -14.10
N GLN A 440 -7.36 -3.51 -14.47
CA GLN A 440 -8.27 -3.01 -15.51
C GLN A 440 -7.67 -1.85 -16.31
N LEU A 441 -7.96 -1.80 -17.62
CA LEU A 441 -7.30 -0.89 -18.58
C LEU A 441 -7.46 0.61 -18.28
N ASN A 442 -8.61 1.05 -17.79
CA ASN A 442 -8.83 2.47 -17.45
C ASN A 442 -8.56 2.75 -15.97
N ALA A 443 -8.28 1.71 -15.19
CA ALA A 443 -7.98 1.80 -13.77
C ALA A 443 -6.49 2.04 -13.49
N LEU A 444 -5.57 1.53 -14.32
CA LEU A 444 -4.15 1.82 -14.12
C LEU A 444 -3.75 3.17 -14.76
N THR A 445 -2.79 3.80 -14.13
CA THR A 445 -2.15 5.04 -14.57
C THR A 445 -1.18 4.81 -15.73
N TYR A 446 -0.51 3.66 -15.73
CA TYR A 446 0.47 3.28 -16.75
C TYR A 446 0.05 1.97 -17.41
N HIS A 447 0.10 1.94 -18.75
CA HIS A 447 -0.14 0.76 -19.55
C HIS A 447 0.75 0.73 -20.78
N ASP A 448 1.16 -0.47 -21.15
CA ASP A 448 1.78 -0.80 -22.43
C ASP A 448 1.22 -2.15 -22.91
N ASP A 449 1.64 -2.61 -24.09
CA ASP A 449 1.19 -3.88 -24.67
C ASP A 449 1.37 -5.08 -23.70
N VAL A 450 2.34 -5.01 -22.78
CA VAL A 450 2.60 -6.07 -21.79
C VAL A 450 1.62 -5.96 -20.62
N GLN A 451 1.37 -4.75 -20.10
CA GLN A 451 0.40 -4.54 -19.04
C GLN A 451 -1.02 -4.90 -19.51
N ASP A 452 -1.39 -4.45 -20.71
CA ASP A 452 -2.70 -4.68 -21.33
C ASP A 452 -3.00 -6.17 -21.52
N ALA A 453 -1.99 -6.95 -21.92
CA ALA A 453 -2.11 -8.38 -22.14
C ALA A 453 -2.35 -9.18 -20.84
N ASN A 454 -2.10 -8.57 -19.68
CA ASN A 454 -2.16 -9.21 -18.37
C ASN A 454 -3.28 -8.65 -17.48
N LEU A 455 -4.29 -8.00 -18.06
CA LEU A 455 -5.48 -7.56 -17.33
C LEU A 455 -6.43 -8.73 -17.04
N ASP A 456 -6.86 -8.88 -15.79
CA ASP A 456 -7.75 -9.97 -15.36
C ASP A 456 -8.92 -9.55 -14.45
N GLY A 457 -9.03 -8.26 -14.15
CA GLY A 457 -10.08 -7.71 -13.30
C GLY A 457 -9.93 -8.04 -11.83
N LEU A 458 -8.78 -8.53 -11.36
CA LEU A 458 -8.57 -8.79 -9.94
C LEU A 458 -8.63 -7.49 -9.11
N PRO A 459 -9.38 -7.45 -8.01
CA PRO A 459 -9.34 -6.32 -7.08
C PRO A 459 -8.04 -6.33 -6.27
N THR A 460 -7.53 -5.16 -5.91
CA THR A 460 -6.42 -5.04 -4.94
C THR A 460 -6.85 -5.42 -3.52
N ILE A 461 -6.02 -6.19 -2.81
CA ILE A 461 -6.31 -6.71 -1.46
C ILE A 461 -5.13 -6.55 -0.49
N ASN A 462 -5.41 -6.69 0.81
CA ASN A 462 -4.40 -6.69 1.88
C ASN A 462 -3.52 -5.42 1.87
N VAL A 463 -4.15 -4.24 1.92
CA VAL A 463 -3.42 -2.95 1.89
C VAL A 463 -3.50 -2.26 3.25
N LYS A 464 -2.34 -1.83 3.75
CA LYS A 464 -2.20 -1.12 5.02
C LYS A 464 -1.58 0.25 4.76
N VAL A 465 -2.25 1.31 5.18
CA VAL A 465 -1.79 2.70 5.13
C VAL A 465 -1.76 3.22 6.55
N THR A 466 -0.57 3.28 7.18
CA THR A 466 -0.45 3.58 8.61
C THR A 466 0.54 4.67 8.97
N ASN A 467 0.22 5.52 9.96
CA ASN A 467 1.13 6.55 10.48
C ASN A 467 1.65 7.54 9.44
N ASN A 468 0.90 7.77 8.35
CA ASN A 468 1.29 8.72 7.30
C ASN A 468 0.72 10.11 7.56
N ARG A 469 1.30 11.12 6.91
CA ARG A 469 0.76 12.49 6.88
C ARG A 469 0.40 12.88 5.46
N PHE A 470 -0.84 13.31 5.26
CA PHE A 470 -1.34 13.89 4.02
C PHE A 470 -1.53 15.39 4.26
N ILE A 471 -0.65 16.20 3.67
CA ILE A 471 -0.52 17.62 4.03
C ILE A 471 -0.52 18.54 2.80
N PRO A 472 -1.08 19.76 2.94
CA PRO A 472 -1.08 20.73 1.86
C PRO A 472 0.29 21.38 1.72
N ILE A 473 0.54 21.95 0.56
CA ILE A 473 1.63 22.88 0.32
C ILE A 473 1.07 24.30 0.41
N TYR A 474 1.65 25.13 1.28
CA TYR A 474 1.21 26.51 1.49
C TYR A 474 1.93 27.49 0.55
N ALA A 475 1.23 28.54 0.16
CA ALA A 475 1.82 29.72 -0.47
C ALA A 475 2.54 30.58 0.60
N ALA A 476 3.33 31.55 0.14
CA ALA A 476 4.11 32.42 1.02
C ALA A 476 3.25 33.27 1.97
N ASP A 477 1.98 33.51 1.64
CA ASP A 477 1.01 34.24 2.46
C ASP A 477 0.27 33.35 3.48
N GLY A 478 0.61 32.05 3.54
CA GLY A 478 0.00 31.07 4.44
C GLY A 478 -1.31 30.48 3.93
N THR A 479 -1.78 30.86 2.74
CA THR A 479 -2.93 30.19 2.11
C THR A 479 -2.52 28.83 1.54
N VAL A 480 -3.47 27.90 1.43
CA VAL A 480 -3.23 26.59 0.77
C VAL A 480 -2.98 26.84 -0.72
N LYS A 481 -1.77 26.53 -1.21
CA LYS A 481 -1.42 26.60 -2.64
C LYS A 481 -1.87 25.33 -3.36
N TYR A 482 -1.53 24.18 -2.79
CA TYR A 482 -1.99 22.87 -3.22
C TYR A 482 -2.55 22.14 -1.99
N PRO A 483 -3.81 21.70 -1.99
CA PRO A 483 -4.38 20.94 -0.86
C PRO A 483 -3.61 19.64 -0.64
N ALA A 484 -3.78 18.99 0.53
CA ALA A 484 -3.32 17.61 0.67
C ALA A 484 -4.02 16.73 -0.37
N PRO A 485 -3.40 15.65 -0.87
CA PRO A 485 -4.13 14.71 -1.70
C PRO A 485 -5.21 13.96 -0.89
N ASN A 486 -6.27 13.49 -1.56
CA ASN A 486 -7.18 12.54 -0.92
C ASN A 486 -6.37 11.28 -0.58
N PRO A 487 -6.36 10.80 0.67
CA PRO A 487 -5.39 9.80 1.09
C PRO A 487 -5.55 8.42 0.46
N PHE A 488 -6.76 7.87 0.45
CA PHE A 488 -6.97 6.43 0.27
C PHE A 488 -8.36 6.13 -0.26
N GLY A 489 -8.46 5.33 -1.33
CA GLY A 489 -9.78 5.00 -1.87
C GLY A 489 -9.81 4.31 -3.23
N GLU A 490 -11.01 4.24 -3.78
CA GLU A 490 -11.33 3.84 -5.15
C GLU A 490 -12.64 4.48 -5.62
N HIS A 491 -12.79 4.63 -6.94
CA HIS A 491 -13.96 5.24 -7.57
C HIS A 491 -14.53 4.43 -8.76
N ALA A 492 -14.27 3.13 -8.82
CA ALA A 492 -14.76 2.19 -9.82
C ALA A 492 -15.04 0.79 -9.22
N ALA A 493 -16.19 0.20 -9.56
CA ALA A 493 -16.55 -1.15 -9.10
C ALA A 493 -16.86 -2.08 -10.27
N TYR A 494 -16.43 -3.34 -10.16
CA TYR A 494 -16.60 -4.37 -11.19
C TYR A 494 -17.23 -5.66 -10.63
N ASP A 495 -17.83 -6.46 -11.49
CA ASP A 495 -18.49 -7.73 -11.12
C ASP A 495 -17.52 -8.86 -10.71
N SER A 496 -16.22 -8.63 -10.81
CA SER A 496 -15.12 -9.54 -10.43
C SER A 496 -14.84 -9.57 -8.92
N GLY A 497 -15.50 -8.71 -8.12
CA GLY A 497 -15.35 -8.64 -6.68
C GLY A 497 -15.11 -7.21 -6.19
N CYS A 498 -14.56 -7.06 -4.99
CA CYS A 498 -14.20 -5.76 -4.42
C CYS A 498 -12.85 -5.79 -3.70
N PRO A 499 -12.18 -4.62 -3.58
CA PRO A 499 -11.06 -4.45 -2.68
C PRO A 499 -11.40 -4.88 -1.25
N LYS A 500 -10.46 -5.57 -0.60
CA LYS A 500 -10.70 -6.11 0.75
C LYS A 500 -9.46 -6.28 1.63
N HIS A 501 -9.71 -6.37 2.93
CA HIS A 501 -8.72 -6.41 4.00
C HIS A 501 -7.85 -5.14 3.96
N LEU A 502 -8.50 -4.00 4.14
CA LEU A 502 -7.91 -2.68 4.00
C LEU A 502 -7.81 -1.99 5.36
N SER A 503 -6.71 -1.28 5.61
CA SER A 503 -6.47 -0.57 6.87
C SER A 503 -5.94 0.84 6.63
N PHE A 504 -6.61 1.83 7.20
CA PHE A 504 -6.17 3.22 7.26
C PHE A 504 -6.04 3.62 8.73
N ILE A 505 -4.83 3.54 9.30
CA ILE A 505 -4.63 3.60 10.77
C ILE A 505 -3.60 4.64 11.20
N GLY A 506 -3.94 5.50 12.17
CA GLY A 506 -2.96 6.41 12.78
C GLY A 506 -2.48 7.55 11.86
N ASN A 507 -3.19 7.83 10.76
CA ASN A 507 -2.80 8.85 9.78
C ASN A 507 -3.31 10.24 10.18
N THR A 508 -2.63 11.28 9.67
CA THR A 508 -3.09 12.67 9.73
C THR A 508 -3.45 13.17 8.34
N VAL A 509 -4.65 13.69 8.16
CA VAL A 509 -5.13 14.28 6.90
C VAL A 509 -5.52 15.74 7.16
N LEU A 510 -4.86 16.66 6.47
CA LEU A 510 -5.01 18.10 6.66
C LEU A 510 -5.42 18.77 5.35
N ASP A 511 -6.56 19.46 5.33
CA ASP A 511 -6.98 20.32 4.20
C ASP A 511 -6.87 19.64 2.82
N ALA A 512 -7.42 18.42 2.71
CA ALA A 512 -7.60 17.75 1.43
C ALA A 512 -8.62 18.49 0.53
N PRO A 513 -8.65 18.25 -0.79
CA PRO A 513 -9.39 19.07 -1.75
C PRO A 513 -10.87 19.21 -1.39
N LYS A 514 -11.44 20.35 -1.77
CA LYS A 514 -12.89 20.55 -1.75
C LYS A 514 -13.55 19.66 -2.78
N ALA A 515 -14.61 18.94 -2.41
CA ALA A 515 -15.45 18.18 -3.32
C ALA A 515 -15.99 19.06 -4.48
N GLY A 516 -15.88 18.55 -5.72
CA GLY A 516 -16.27 19.25 -6.95
C GLY A 516 -17.77 19.20 -7.28
N GLY A 517 -18.53 18.28 -6.68
CA GLY A 517 -19.97 18.09 -6.89
C GLY A 517 -20.35 17.32 -8.17
N ALA A 518 -19.38 16.71 -8.86
CA ALA A 518 -19.58 16.08 -10.17
C ALA A 518 -19.58 14.54 -10.13
N VAL A 519 -19.02 13.92 -9.09
CA VAL A 519 -18.81 12.44 -9.01
C VAL A 519 -19.32 11.87 -7.69
N LEU A 520 -19.68 10.59 -7.68
CA LEU A 520 -20.23 9.89 -6.50
C LEU A 520 -19.22 9.79 -5.33
N SER A 521 -17.92 9.80 -5.60
CA SER A 521 -16.87 9.43 -4.63
C SER A 521 -15.97 10.59 -4.20
N GLU A 522 -16.52 11.66 -3.65
CA GLU A 522 -15.75 12.90 -3.38
C GLU A 522 -15.46 13.15 -1.88
N ALA A 523 -15.25 12.09 -1.09
CA ALA A 523 -14.75 12.23 0.28
C ALA A 523 -13.22 12.07 0.32
N TRP A 524 -12.55 12.47 1.40
CA TRP A 524 -11.10 12.32 1.49
C TRP A 524 -10.67 10.85 1.51
N VAL A 525 -11.34 10.01 2.30
CA VAL A 525 -11.27 8.56 2.19
C VAL A 525 -12.57 8.07 1.57
N HIS A 526 -12.52 7.36 0.44
CA HIS A 526 -13.75 6.95 -0.23
C HIS A 526 -13.66 5.63 -0.98
N PHE A 527 -14.80 4.93 -1.05
CA PHE A 527 -14.95 3.68 -1.78
C PHE A 527 -16.35 3.56 -2.37
N VAL A 528 -16.48 2.88 -3.50
CA VAL A 528 -17.75 2.48 -4.11
C VAL A 528 -18.15 1.07 -3.66
N SER A 529 -17.17 0.18 -3.58
CA SER A 529 -17.31 -1.23 -3.19
C SER A 529 -16.10 -1.66 -2.34
N VAL A 530 -16.35 -2.20 -1.14
CA VAL A 530 -15.26 -2.58 -0.22
C VAL A 530 -15.71 -3.65 0.77
N SER A 531 -14.79 -4.51 1.20
CA SER A 531 -15.03 -5.45 2.29
C SER A 531 -13.88 -5.49 3.30
N ASP A 532 -14.18 -5.60 4.59
CA ASP A 532 -13.18 -5.64 5.67
C ASP A 532 -12.26 -4.40 5.64
N LEU A 533 -12.86 -3.25 5.94
CA LEU A 533 -12.21 -1.94 5.97
C LEU A 533 -12.14 -1.42 7.40
N THR A 534 -10.93 -1.20 7.89
CA THR A 534 -10.66 -0.57 9.18
C THR A 534 -10.10 0.84 8.99
N ILE A 535 -10.81 1.85 9.47
CA ILE A 535 -10.37 3.25 9.56
C ILE A 535 -10.25 3.59 11.03
N LYS A 536 -9.01 3.66 11.55
CA LYS A 536 -8.78 3.74 13.00
C LYS A 536 -7.73 4.77 13.43
N ASP A 537 -7.94 5.43 14.58
CA ASP A 537 -6.92 6.30 15.22
C ASP A 537 -6.43 7.45 14.31
N ASN A 538 -7.22 7.86 13.31
CA ASN A 538 -6.81 8.93 12.38
C ASN A 538 -7.28 10.31 12.86
N THR A 539 -6.56 11.35 12.43
CA THR A 539 -6.97 12.75 12.60
C THR A 539 -7.28 13.37 11.25
N PHE A 540 -8.54 13.78 11.05
CA PHE A 540 -9.01 14.53 9.89
C PHE A 540 -9.25 15.98 10.29
N LYS A 541 -8.51 16.93 9.69
CA LYS A 541 -8.57 18.34 10.04
C LYS A 541 -8.82 19.22 8.81
N ASN A 542 -9.91 19.96 8.84
CA ASN A 542 -10.30 20.93 7.80
C ASN A 542 -10.16 22.35 8.37
N THR A 543 -9.00 22.98 8.16
CA THR A 543 -8.73 24.37 8.60
C THR A 543 -9.14 25.41 7.57
N THR A 544 -9.36 24.97 6.33
CA THR A 544 -9.89 25.83 5.26
C THR A 544 -11.40 26.06 5.34
N HIS A 545 -12.10 25.33 6.23
CA HIS A 545 -13.55 25.42 6.41
C HIS A 545 -14.31 25.16 5.10
N THR A 546 -13.75 24.31 4.23
CA THR A 546 -14.33 23.97 2.92
C THR A 546 -15.36 22.87 3.05
N ALA A 547 -16.41 22.91 2.23
CA ALA A 547 -17.48 21.91 2.30
C ALA A 547 -16.99 20.53 1.83
N ASN A 548 -16.92 19.56 2.74
CA ASN A 548 -16.25 18.28 2.50
C ASN A 548 -16.75 17.13 3.38
N SER A 549 -16.52 15.91 2.90
CA SER A 549 -16.66 14.67 3.67
C SER A 549 -15.28 14.09 3.95
N ALA A 550 -15.04 13.68 5.20
CA ALA A 550 -13.80 13.00 5.56
C ALA A 550 -13.81 11.56 5.07
N ILE A 551 -14.93 10.85 5.27
CA ILE A 551 -15.10 9.44 4.90
C ILE A 551 -16.40 9.30 4.12
N GLY A 552 -16.36 8.61 2.99
CA GLY A 552 -17.51 8.41 2.13
C GLY A 552 -17.53 7.05 1.47
N LEU A 553 -18.48 6.19 1.85
CA LEU A 553 -18.71 4.91 1.19
C LEU A 553 -19.99 5.04 0.34
N TYR A 554 -19.85 4.95 -0.98
CA TYR A 554 -20.85 5.36 -1.96
C TYR A 554 -21.17 4.24 -2.95
N SER A 555 -22.00 3.28 -2.53
CA SER A 555 -22.40 2.20 -3.43
C SER A 555 -23.35 2.68 -4.54
N THR A 556 -23.26 2.03 -5.69
CA THR A 556 -24.17 2.21 -6.83
C THR A 556 -25.32 1.21 -6.80
N ASP A 557 -26.47 1.65 -7.32
CA ASP A 557 -27.70 0.86 -7.52
C ASP A 557 -27.81 0.25 -8.93
N THR A 558 -26.75 0.35 -9.73
CA THR A 558 -26.69 -0.19 -11.09
C THR A 558 -25.89 -1.49 -11.12
N PRO A 559 -26.27 -2.47 -11.95
CA PRO A 559 -25.46 -3.66 -12.19
C PRO A 559 -24.04 -3.28 -12.61
N LEU A 560 -23.06 -3.96 -12.01
CA LEU A 560 -21.65 -3.69 -12.26
C LEU A 560 -21.23 -4.24 -13.63
N PRO A 561 -20.36 -3.52 -14.35
CA PRO A 561 -19.69 -4.05 -15.53
C PRO A 561 -18.70 -5.14 -15.13
N ASN A 562 -18.40 -6.06 -16.05
CA ASN A 562 -17.18 -6.85 -15.94
C ASN A 562 -15.94 -5.96 -16.21
N TYR A 563 -14.75 -6.50 -15.96
CA TYR A 563 -13.50 -5.75 -16.10
C TYR A 563 -13.23 -5.24 -17.54
N ASN A 564 -13.85 -5.85 -18.56
CA ASN A 564 -13.76 -5.36 -19.95
C ASN A 564 -14.83 -4.31 -20.32
N GLY A 565 -15.62 -3.85 -19.35
CA GLY A 565 -16.62 -2.79 -19.53
C GLY A 565 -17.98 -3.27 -20.03
N THR A 566 -18.18 -4.58 -20.24
CA THR A 566 -19.48 -5.12 -20.63
C THR A 566 -20.35 -5.33 -19.39
N VAL A 567 -21.56 -4.77 -19.37
CA VAL A 567 -22.54 -5.05 -18.32
C VAL A 567 -23.09 -6.46 -18.52
N THR A 568 -22.61 -7.41 -17.73
CA THR A 568 -22.97 -8.85 -17.87
C THR A 568 -23.78 -9.41 -16.70
N GLY A 569 -23.93 -8.67 -15.60
CA GLY A 569 -24.36 -9.21 -14.32
C GLY A 569 -25.68 -8.67 -13.74
N THR A 570 -26.04 -9.26 -12.60
CA THR A 570 -27.01 -8.73 -11.61
C THR A 570 -26.31 -8.33 -10.31
N LEU A 571 -24.97 -8.40 -10.27
CA LEU A 571 -24.16 -8.02 -9.12
C LEU A 571 -24.10 -6.50 -9.02
N GLU A 572 -24.22 -6.00 -7.79
CA GLU A 572 -24.17 -4.57 -7.45
C GLU A 572 -23.06 -4.35 -6.43
N SER A 573 -22.56 -3.11 -6.31
CA SER A 573 -21.48 -2.79 -5.36
C SER A 573 -21.91 -3.04 -3.92
N THR A 574 -20.99 -3.49 -3.08
CA THR A 574 -21.27 -3.85 -1.69
C THR A 574 -20.29 -3.19 -0.73
N GLN A 575 -20.76 -2.91 0.48
CA GLN A 575 -19.94 -2.48 1.61
C GLN A 575 -20.13 -3.49 2.74
N GLU A 576 -19.08 -4.15 3.21
CA GLU A 576 -19.21 -5.23 4.21
C GLU A 576 -18.08 -5.23 5.23
N GLY A 577 -18.39 -5.24 6.52
CA GLY A 577 -17.38 -5.29 7.58
C GLY A 577 -16.57 -3.99 7.64
N VAL A 578 -17.26 -2.88 7.92
CA VAL A 578 -16.65 -1.54 7.97
C VAL A 578 -16.54 -1.10 9.42
N GLU A 579 -15.31 -0.82 9.86
CA GLU A 579 -15.01 -0.29 11.19
C GLU A 579 -14.41 1.11 11.09
N ILE A 580 -15.10 2.10 11.67
CA ILE A 580 -14.62 3.48 11.80
C ILE A 580 -14.48 3.75 13.30
N VAL A 581 -13.26 3.67 13.82
CA VAL A 581 -13.01 3.56 15.27
C VAL A 581 -11.96 4.57 15.74
N ASP A 582 -12.17 5.22 16.89
CA ASP A 582 -11.17 6.10 17.53
C ASP A 582 -10.66 7.27 16.63
N ASN A 583 -11.41 7.69 15.61
CA ASN A 583 -10.98 8.80 14.74
C ASN A 583 -11.41 10.16 15.30
N THR A 584 -10.64 11.21 14.97
CA THR A 584 -10.95 12.60 15.34
C THR A 584 -11.22 13.45 14.09
N PHE A 585 -12.34 14.16 14.07
CA PHE A 585 -12.79 15.02 12.97
C PHE A 585 -12.96 16.47 13.45
N ILE A 586 -12.23 17.40 12.82
CA ILE A 586 -12.11 18.80 13.26
C ILE A 586 -12.33 19.78 12.10
N GLY A 587 -13.15 20.81 12.29
CA GLY A 587 -13.25 21.96 11.38
C GLY A 587 -14.10 21.75 10.12
N PHE A 588 -14.95 20.72 10.09
CA PHE A 588 -15.92 20.50 9.02
C PHE A 588 -17.16 21.36 9.24
N ASP A 589 -17.03 22.68 9.14
CA ASP A 589 -18.03 23.67 9.56
C ASP A 589 -18.38 24.66 8.43
N ALA A 590 -18.21 24.26 7.17
CA ALA A 590 -18.50 25.11 6.02
C ALA A 590 -19.93 25.69 6.05
N VAL A 591 -20.08 26.94 5.58
CA VAL A 591 -21.37 27.65 5.55
C VAL A 591 -22.43 26.86 4.76
N GLU A 592 -22.04 26.27 3.63
CA GLU A 592 -22.89 25.43 2.78
C GLU A 592 -22.41 23.98 2.81
N GLN A 593 -22.57 23.33 3.96
CA GLN A 593 -22.25 21.92 4.11
C GLN A 593 -23.45 21.05 3.72
N THR A 594 -23.39 20.42 2.54
CA THR A 594 -24.45 19.54 2.00
C THR A 594 -24.22 18.06 2.26
N LYS A 595 -22.96 17.67 2.52
CA LYS A 595 -22.55 16.29 2.80
C LYS A 595 -22.22 16.10 4.29
N ALA A 596 -22.41 14.89 4.81
CA ALA A 596 -21.97 14.58 6.18
C ALA A 596 -20.45 14.39 6.27
N ILE A 597 -19.90 14.49 7.47
CA ILE A 597 -18.46 14.25 7.71
C ILE A 597 -18.11 12.79 7.40
N VAL A 598 -18.98 11.87 7.83
CA VAL A 598 -18.96 10.44 7.50
C VAL A 598 -20.26 10.10 6.77
N GLU A 599 -20.14 9.71 5.50
CA GLU A 599 -21.26 9.28 4.66
C GLU A 599 -21.16 7.79 4.35
N LEU A 600 -22.21 7.05 4.70
CA LEU A 600 -22.34 5.62 4.43
C LEU A 600 -23.62 5.39 3.64
N LEU A 601 -23.49 5.42 2.33
CA LEU A 601 -24.58 5.28 1.38
C LEU A 601 -24.49 3.91 0.74
N GLY A 602 -25.16 2.93 1.34
CA GLY A 602 -25.19 1.56 0.83
C GLY A 602 -26.10 1.41 -0.38
N ASN A 603 -25.89 0.31 -1.10
CA ASN A 603 -26.72 -0.07 -2.24
C ASN A 603 -28.16 -0.40 -1.79
N LYS A 604 -29.15 -0.08 -2.61
CA LYS A 604 -30.56 -0.29 -2.29
C LYS A 604 -30.90 -1.77 -2.01
N ASP A 605 -30.41 -2.71 -2.82
CA ASP A 605 -30.86 -4.10 -2.77
C ASP A 605 -30.02 -4.98 -1.82
N SER A 606 -28.77 -4.62 -1.58
CA SER A 606 -27.81 -5.39 -0.76
C SER A 606 -27.41 -4.69 0.53
N GLY A 607 -27.36 -3.35 0.51
CA GLY A 607 -27.02 -2.46 1.63
C GLY A 607 -25.62 -2.68 2.20
N SER A 608 -25.20 -1.76 3.06
CA SER A 608 -23.99 -1.95 3.86
C SER A 608 -24.24 -3.00 4.93
N LYS A 609 -23.36 -4.00 5.02
CA LYS A 609 -23.40 -5.04 6.04
C LYS A 609 -22.36 -4.72 7.09
N ASP A 610 -22.75 -4.83 8.35
CA ASP A 610 -21.81 -4.90 9.46
C ASP A 610 -20.96 -3.64 9.59
N VAL A 611 -21.63 -2.52 9.82
CA VAL A 611 -21.00 -1.21 10.03
C VAL A 611 -20.85 -0.94 11.53
N LEU A 612 -19.64 -0.58 11.96
CA LEU A 612 -19.31 -0.13 13.31
C LEU A 612 -18.72 1.28 13.29
N LEU A 613 -19.30 2.20 14.05
CA LEU A 613 -18.74 3.50 14.38
C LEU A 613 -18.57 3.58 15.90
N ASP A 614 -17.35 3.40 16.38
CA ASP A 614 -17.04 3.32 17.82
C ASP A 614 -16.05 4.41 18.24
N SER A 615 -16.33 5.12 19.32
CA SER A 615 -15.36 5.98 20.01
C SER A 615 -14.75 7.11 19.15
N ASN A 616 -15.43 7.52 18.08
CA ASN A 616 -14.99 8.66 17.27
C ASN A 616 -15.33 10.00 17.94
N THR A 617 -14.51 11.01 17.67
CA THR A 617 -14.63 12.36 18.22
C THR A 617 -14.90 13.37 17.10
N PHE A 618 -16.01 14.11 17.20
CA PHE A 618 -16.38 15.19 16.28
C PHE A 618 -16.39 16.51 17.04
N ILE A 619 -15.46 17.42 16.73
CA ILE A 619 -15.32 18.70 17.44
C ILE A 619 -15.15 19.87 16.48
N ASP A 620 -15.61 21.05 16.89
CA ASP A 620 -15.47 22.30 16.13
C ASP A 620 -16.00 22.18 14.68
N ASN A 621 -17.17 21.54 14.50
CA ASN A 621 -17.77 21.27 13.18
C ASN A 621 -19.11 22.02 12.99
N LEU A 622 -19.27 23.16 13.65
CA LEU A 622 -20.44 24.03 13.52
C LEU A 622 -20.02 25.43 13.13
N ASN A 623 -20.60 25.94 12.04
CA ASN A 623 -20.24 27.25 11.52
C ASN A 623 -20.50 28.35 12.56
N ALA A 624 -19.55 29.27 12.74
CA ALA A 624 -19.70 30.37 13.69
C ALA A 624 -20.91 31.28 13.40
N SER A 625 -21.36 31.34 12.15
CA SER A 625 -22.53 32.12 11.69
C SER A 625 -23.82 31.29 11.65
N PHE A 626 -23.82 30.06 12.19
CA PHE A 626 -24.98 29.17 12.17
C PHE A 626 -26.19 29.82 12.84
N ASP A 627 -27.33 29.87 12.13
CA ASP A 627 -28.59 30.31 12.72
C ASP A 627 -29.22 29.16 13.49
N TRP A 628 -29.03 29.22 14.80
CA TRP A 628 -29.58 28.23 15.71
C TRP A 628 -31.12 28.16 15.76
N SER A 629 -31.83 29.10 15.14
CA SER A 629 -33.30 29.13 15.10
C SER A 629 -33.91 28.41 13.89
N ALA A 630 -33.12 27.92 12.95
CA ALA A 630 -33.57 27.23 11.75
C ALA A 630 -32.68 26.02 11.39
N ASP A 631 -33.23 25.02 10.70
CA ASP A 631 -32.45 23.92 10.07
C ASP A 631 -31.72 24.47 8.84
N SER A 632 -30.72 25.32 9.09
CA SER A 632 -30.16 26.28 8.14
C SER A 632 -28.77 25.90 7.61
N GLY A 633 -28.53 24.60 7.40
CA GLY A 633 -27.27 24.10 6.82
C GLY A 633 -26.11 24.05 7.82
N GLY A 634 -25.26 23.02 7.71
CA GLY A 634 -24.16 22.75 8.64
C GLY A 634 -23.90 21.25 8.75
N ALA A 635 -22.69 20.84 9.15
CA ALA A 635 -22.28 19.44 9.07
C ALA A 635 -23.09 18.50 9.96
N THR A 636 -23.77 17.56 9.30
CA THR A 636 -24.14 16.29 9.92
C THR A 636 -22.86 15.48 10.13
N ALA A 637 -22.65 14.95 11.33
CA ALA A 637 -21.47 14.12 11.60
C ALA A 637 -21.55 12.80 10.84
N ILE A 638 -22.66 12.07 10.96
CA ILE A 638 -22.86 10.75 10.36
C ILE A 638 -24.15 10.74 9.54
N LYS A 639 -24.05 10.35 8.28
CA LYS A 639 -25.20 10.03 7.43
C LYS A 639 -25.15 8.56 7.03
N LEU A 640 -26.26 7.87 7.21
CA LEU A 640 -26.36 6.43 7.00
C LEU A 640 -27.61 6.08 6.20
N VAL A 641 -27.44 5.41 5.06
CA VAL A 641 -28.51 5.02 4.13
C VAL A 641 -28.28 3.58 3.69
N ASN A 642 -29.37 2.82 3.55
CA ASN A 642 -29.40 1.42 3.06
C ASN A 642 -28.35 0.50 3.71
N TYR A 643 -28.69 -0.08 4.85
CA TYR A 643 -27.81 -0.99 5.59
C TYR A 643 -28.60 -2.13 6.22
N GLN A 644 -27.92 -3.25 6.48
CA GLN A 644 -28.48 -4.40 7.19
C GLN A 644 -28.25 -4.27 8.71
N ARG A 645 -27.02 -3.92 9.11
CA ARG A 645 -26.63 -3.74 10.51
C ARG A 645 -25.66 -2.58 10.67
N ALA A 646 -26.00 -1.64 11.55
CA ALA A 646 -25.13 -0.55 11.95
C ALA A 646 -25.12 -0.36 13.47
N ILE A 647 -23.94 -0.17 14.03
CA ILE A 647 -23.69 0.04 15.46
C ILE A 647 -22.90 1.34 15.61
N ILE A 648 -23.48 2.32 16.30
CA ILE A 648 -22.90 3.64 16.54
C ILE A 648 -22.78 3.83 18.05
N ILE A 649 -21.57 3.66 18.58
CA ILE A 649 -21.35 3.56 20.03
C ILE A 649 -20.19 4.41 20.55
N ASN A 650 -20.32 4.88 21.79
CA ASN A 650 -19.26 5.57 22.54
C ASN A 650 -18.67 6.82 21.85
N ASN A 651 -19.31 7.35 20.81
CA ASN A 651 -18.78 8.50 20.09
C ASN A 651 -19.00 9.79 20.91
N VAL A 652 -18.11 10.74 20.73
CA VAL A 652 -18.18 12.08 21.33
C VAL A 652 -18.42 13.08 20.22
N ALA A 653 -19.37 13.98 20.42
CA ALA A 653 -19.54 15.14 19.56
C ALA A 653 -19.70 16.40 20.40
N ASP A 654 -18.97 17.46 20.04
CA ASP A 654 -19.12 18.78 20.64
C ASP A 654 -19.19 19.84 19.54
N THR A 655 -20.19 20.71 19.60
CA THR A 655 -20.32 21.86 18.70
C THR A 655 -20.47 21.40 17.24
N ILE A 656 -21.59 20.74 16.97
CA ILE A 656 -21.98 20.18 15.66
C ILE A 656 -23.44 20.56 15.33
N ASN A 657 -23.85 20.47 14.07
CA ASN A 657 -25.24 20.74 13.67
C ASN A 657 -26.16 19.55 14.03
N ARG A 658 -25.79 18.35 13.57
CA ARG A 658 -26.53 17.10 13.75
C ARG A 658 -25.55 15.94 13.90
N PHE A 659 -25.81 14.99 14.79
CA PHE A 659 -24.91 13.86 14.99
C PHE A 659 -25.20 12.73 14.00
N LEU A 660 -26.46 12.28 13.94
CA LEU A 660 -26.88 11.19 13.07
C LEU A 660 -28.07 11.61 12.21
N ASP A 661 -27.95 11.39 10.91
CA ASP A 661 -29.04 11.45 9.94
C ASP A 661 -29.21 10.12 9.19
N ARG A 662 -30.33 9.45 9.44
CA ARG A 662 -30.84 8.35 8.63
C ARG A 662 -32.16 8.82 8.01
N PRO A 663 -32.16 9.33 6.76
CA PRO A 663 -33.36 9.90 6.13
C PRO A 663 -34.33 8.82 5.61
N GLU A 664 -35.59 9.21 5.42
CA GLU A 664 -36.65 8.35 4.85
C GLU A 664 -36.44 8.04 3.36
N THR A 665 -35.62 8.83 2.66
CA THR A 665 -35.33 8.68 1.23
C THR A 665 -34.56 7.40 0.87
N ALA A 666 -34.18 6.58 1.85
CA ALA A 666 -33.67 5.23 1.65
C ALA A 666 -34.69 4.36 0.90
N THR A 667 -34.27 3.63 -0.12
CA THR A 667 -35.16 3.09 -1.17
C THR A 667 -35.73 1.69 -0.88
N THR A 668 -35.09 0.84 -0.06
CA THR A 668 -35.50 -0.58 0.11
C THR A 668 -35.17 -1.20 1.48
N ASP A 669 -35.92 -2.26 1.81
CA ASP A 669 -36.12 -2.86 3.14
C ASP A 669 -35.18 -4.03 3.46
N LEU A 670 -33.96 -3.73 3.89
CA LEU A 670 -32.98 -4.73 4.34
C LEU A 670 -33.02 -4.95 5.85
N ALA A 671 -34.09 -5.56 6.39
CA ALA A 671 -34.20 -6.03 7.79
C ALA A 671 -33.36 -5.24 8.83
N ALA A 672 -33.43 -3.90 8.75
CA ALA A 672 -32.32 -3.08 9.20
C ALA A 672 -32.25 -3.03 10.72
N THR A 673 -31.08 -3.32 11.28
CA THR A 673 -30.81 -3.19 12.71
C THR A 673 -29.89 -2.01 12.96
N LEU A 674 -30.35 -1.04 13.75
CA LEU A 674 -29.57 0.13 14.16
C LEU A 674 -29.44 0.17 15.68
N THR A 675 -28.21 0.20 16.17
CA THR A 675 -27.90 0.47 17.58
C THR A 675 -27.19 1.80 17.70
N VAL A 676 -27.72 2.72 18.50
CA VAL A 676 -27.10 4.00 18.85
C VAL A 676 -26.97 4.06 20.37
N LYS A 677 -25.76 3.86 20.90
CA LYS A 677 -25.59 3.65 22.35
C LYS A 677 -24.37 4.34 22.95
N ASN A 678 -24.49 4.82 24.19
CA ASN A 678 -23.38 5.40 24.95
C ASN A 678 -22.70 6.61 24.28
N ASN A 679 -23.35 7.29 23.34
CA ASN A 679 -22.75 8.47 22.71
C ASN A 679 -22.90 9.69 23.63
N SER A 680 -21.89 10.57 23.66
CA SER A 680 -21.88 11.81 24.42
C SER A 680 -21.89 13.01 23.47
N LEU A 681 -23.05 13.62 23.32
CA LEU A 681 -23.32 14.71 22.39
C LEU A 681 -23.50 15.99 23.20
N ASN A 682 -22.64 16.98 22.99
CA ASN A 682 -22.67 18.27 23.66
C ASN A 682 -22.83 19.41 22.63
N ASN A 683 -23.59 20.44 23.00
CA ASN A 683 -23.73 21.66 22.20
C ASN A 683 -24.17 21.40 20.74
N VAL A 684 -25.22 20.60 20.56
CA VAL A 684 -25.75 20.24 19.23
C VAL A 684 -26.93 21.13 18.86
N ALA A 685 -26.87 21.74 17.68
CA ALA A 685 -27.68 22.90 17.37
C ALA A 685 -29.13 22.60 16.96
N TYR A 686 -29.38 21.50 16.24
CA TYR A 686 -30.74 21.11 15.81
C TYR A 686 -31.20 19.82 16.49
N VAL A 687 -31.70 18.84 15.73
CA VAL A 687 -32.03 17.49 16.18
C VAL A 687 -30.78 16.62 16.12
N PRO A 688 -30.18 16.23 17.26
CA PRO A 688 -28.97 15.40 17.26
C PRO A 688 -29.16 14.06 16.55
N LEU A 689 -30.29 13.38 16.77
CA LEU A 689 -30.60 12.07 16.20
C LEU A 689 -31.86 12.12 15.34
N VAL A 690 -31.70 11.97 14.03
CA VAL A 690 -32.80 11.81 13.07
C VAL A 690 -32.74 10.41 12.49
N ILE A 691 -33.75 9.60 12.76
CA ILE A 691 -33.86 8.22 12.28
C ILE A 691 -35.25 8.03 11.68
N SER A 692 -35.37 8.07 10.36
CA SER A 692 -36.67 8.04 9.68
C SER A 692 -36.72 6.95 8.64
N PHE A 693 -37.69 6.05 8.76
CA PHE A 693 -38.00 4.96 7.83
C PHE A 693 -39.37 5.14 7.18
N ALA A 694 -39.52 4.64 5.96
CA ALA A 694 -40.80 4.63 5.27
C ALA A 694 -41.80 3.71 5.99
N ASP A 695 -43.10 3.98 5.83
CA ASP A 695 -44.14 3.31 6.62
C ASP A 695 -44.27 1.80 6.32
N SER A 696 -43.73 1.33 5.19
CA SER A 696 -43.68 -0.09 4.84
C SER A 696 -42.64 -0.86 5.64
N GLN A 697 -41.60 -0.18 6.11
CA GLN A 697 -40.38 -0.76 6.65
C GLN A 697 -40.55 -1.28 8.08
N GLN A 698 -39.83 -2.35 8.42
CA GLN A 698 -39.85 -3.00 9.74
C GLN A 698 -38.44 -3.11 10.35
N PRO A 699 -37.77 -1.99 10.62
CA PRO A 699 -36.44 -2.01 11.23
C PRO A 699 -36.50 -2.39 12.71
N VAL A 700 -35.35 -2.79 13.27
CA VAL A 700 -35.11 -2.91 14.70
C VAL A 700 -34.17 -1.78 15.13
N ILE A 701 -34.66 -0.87 15.97
CA ILE A 701 -33.92 0.32 16.39
C ILE A 701 -33.73 0.28 17.90
N ASN A 702 -32.49 0.42 18.37
CA ASN A 702 -32.16 0.52 19.78
C ASN A 702 -31.33 1.79 20.03
N VAL A 703 -31.93 2.76 20.72
CA VAL A 703 -31.28 4.00 21.15
C VAL A 703 -31.17 4.00 22.66
N SER A 704 -29.96 3.78 23.20
CA SER A 704 -29.82 3.63 24.65
C SER A 704 -28.61 4.30 25.28
N ASN A 705 -28.76 4.79 26.51
CA ASN A 705 -27.69 5.34 27.34
C ASN A 705 -26.90 6.49 26.67
N ASN A 706 -27.51 7.24 25.77
CA ASN A 706 -26.86 8.42 25.16
C ASN A 706 -27.03 9.64 26.09
N LEU A 707 -25.99 10.47 26.17
CA LEU A 707 -26.00 11.76 26.84
C LEU A 707 -26.09 12.87 25.79
N LEU A 708 -27.19 13.63 25.80
CA LEU A 708 -27.44 14.75 24.91
C LEU A 708 -27.48 16.02 25.77
N SER A 709 -26.38 16.74 25.86
CA SER A 709 -26.21 17.94 26.70
C SER A 709 -26.18 19.22 25.86
N GLN A 710 -26.81 20.29 26.36
CA GLN A 710 -26.90 21.58 25.67
C GLN A 710 -27.46 21.46 24.25
N VAL A 711 -28.50 20.65 24.07
CA VAL A 711 -29.15 20.41 22.78
C VAL A 711 -30.41 21.27 22.60
N ARG A 712 -30.81 21.59 21.37
CA ARG A 712 -32.07 22.35 21.14
C ARG A 712 -33.29 21.45 21.02
N GLU A 713 -33.16 20.32 20.34
CA GLU A 713 -34.08 19.17 20.33
C GLU A 713 -33.33 17.93 20.83
N ALA A 714 -33.85 16.70 20.70
CA ALA A 714 -33.05 15.53 21.06
C ALA A 714 -33.15 14.35 20.10
N MET A 715 -34.34 13.79 19.87
CA MET A 715 -34.48 12.61 19.03
C MET A 715 -35.76 12.64 18.20
N TYR A 716 -35.64 12.31 16.92
CA TYR A 716 -36.76 12.01 16.04
C TYR A 716 -36.59 10.60 15.46
N ILE A 717 -37.48 9.69 15.83
CA ILE A 717 -37.48 8.30 15.37
C ILE A 717 -38.82 7.99 14.70
N LYS A 718 -38.82 7.74 13.39
CA LYS A 718 -39.98 7.25 12.64
C LYS A 718 -39.68 5.85 12.11
N ALA A 719 -40.44 4.87 12.59
CA ALA A 719 -40.43 3.48 12.15
C ALA A 719 -41.79 2.85 12.43
N VAL A 720 -42.81 3.21 11.64
CA VAL A 720 -44.22 2.94 11.93
C VAL A 720 -44.51 1.45 12.24
N LYS A 721 -43.87 0.54 11.51
CA LYS A 721 -43.98 -0.92 11.72
C LYS A 721 -42.73 -1.55 12.32
N GLY A 722 -41.71 -0.76 12.65
CA GLY A 722 -40.47 -1.25 13.26
C GLY A 722 -40.57 -1.40 14.77
N THR A 723 -39.70 -2.24 15.33
CA THR A 723 -39.53 -2.37 16.78
C THR A 723 -38.53 -1.33 17.26
N VAL A 724 -38.94 -0.47 18.20
CA VAL A 724 -38.13 0.66 18.67
C VAL A 724 -37.93 0.60 20.19
N GLY A 725 -36.68 0.45 20.62
CA GLY A 725 -36.27 0.61 22.02
C GLY A 725 -35.61 1.97 22.24
N VAL A 726 -36.11 2.75 23.20
CA VAL A 726 -35.48 3.99 23.68
C VAL A 726 -35.29 3.91 25.18
N GLU A 727 -34.07 3.66 25.63
CA GLU A 727 -33.80 3.33 27.04
C GLU A 727 -32.61 4.06 27.67
N GLY A 728 -32.79 4.65 28.85
CA GLY A 728 -31.66 5.15 29.65
C GLY A 728 -31.00 6.43 29.12
N ASN A 729 -31.61 7.12 28.15
CA ASN A 729 -31.01 8.32 27.56
C ASN A 729 -31.21 9.53 28.48
N ALA A 730 -30.20 10.41 28.54
CA ALA A 730 -30.25 11.67 29.28
C ALA A 730 -30.20 12.86 28.31
N VAL A 731 -31.21 13.72 28.35
CA VAL A 731 -31.34 14.90 27.50
C VAL A 731 -31.38 16.16 28.37
N TRP A 732 -30.42 17.06 28.17
CA TRP A 732 -30.35 18.37 28.83
C TRP A 732 -30.36 19.47 27.77
N TYR A 733 -31.40 20.30 27.80
CA TYR A 733 -31.58 21.32 26.77
C TYR A 733 -30.68 22.54 26.97
N HIS A 734 -30.27 23.14 25.86
CA HIS A 734 -29.63 24.44 25.85
C HIS A 734 -30.59 25.53 26.34
N ARG A 735 -30.06 26.54 27.04
CA ARG A 735 -30.85 27.64 27.62
C ARG A 735 -31.63 28.46 26.59
N THR A 736 -31.18 28.47 25.34
CA THR A 736 -31.82 29.23 24.24
C THR A 736 -32.72 28.36 23.35
N SER A 737 -32.99 27.10 23.70
CA SER A 737 -34.02 26.32 23.00
C SER A 737 -35.38 27.02 23.13
N HIS A 738 -36.02 27.34 22.01
CA HIS A 738 -37.31 28.05 21.94
C HIS A 738 -38.16 27.52 20.78
N LEU A 739 -39.49 27.49 20.95
CA LEU A 739 -40.42 27.01 19.92
C LEU A 739 -40.43 27.92 18.68
N VAL A 740 -40.33 27.33 17.49
CA VAL A 740 -40.64 28.00 16.22
C VAL A 740 -41.80 27.25 15.53
N GLY A 741 -43.02 27.78 15.59
CA GLY A 741 -44.15 27.32 14.78
C GLY A 741 -44.76 25.95 15.14
N SER A 742 -45.32 25.26 14.14
CA SER A 742 -46.02 23.96 14.24
C SER A 742 -45.09 22.73 14.42
N TYR A 743 -43.77 22.95 14.47
CA TYR A 743 -42.79 21.95 14.87
C TYR A 743 -42.59 22.09 16.38
N SER A 744 -43.16 21.16 17.13
CA SER A 744 -43.07 21.15 18.58
C SER A 744 -41.66 20.74 19.02
N ASN A 745 -40.92 21.62 19.70
CA ASN A 745 -39.69 21.29 20.42
C ASN A 745 -40.02 20.24 21.50
N THR A 746 -39.90 18.97 21.15
CA THR A 746 -40.09 17.84 22.05
C THR A 746 -38.82 17.02 22.10
N SER A 747 -38.55 16.41 23.25
CA SER A 747 -37.22 15.84 23.51
C SER A 747 -37.03 14.51 22.81
N ILE A 748 -38.06 13.70 22.77
CA ILE A 748 -37.97 12.36 22.20
C ILE A 748 -39.28 12.12 21.46
N THR A 749 -39.22 12.17 20.14
CA THR A 749 -40.32 11.80 19.25
C THR A 749 -40.12 10.39 18.75
N VAL A 750 -41.12 9.52 18.98
CA VAL A 750 -41.13 8.15 18.47
C VAL A 750 -42.45 7.86 17.77
N ASN A 751 -42.35 7.59 16.48
CA ASN A 751 -43.45 7.11 15.64
C ASN A 751 -43.25 5.64 15.30
N SER A 752 -43.71 4.76 16.19
CA SER A 752 -43.72 3.31 16.00
C SER A 752 -44.93 2.71 16.71
N LYS A 753 -45.47 1.60 16.18
CA LYS A 753 -46.52 0.78 16.82
C LYS A 753 -45.99 -0.18 17.89
N ASP A 754 -44.68 -0.48 17.87
CA ASP A 754 -44.01 -1.37 18.80
C ASP A 754 -42.80 -0.66 19.41
N ALA A 755 -43.10 0.27 20.33
CA ALA A 755 -42.10 1.09 21.00
C ALA A 755 -42.00 0.77 22.49
N SER A 756 -40.80 0.51 23.01
CA SER A 756 -40.51 0.41 24.44
C SER A 756 -39.67 1.62 24.89
N ILE A 757 -40.23 2.45 25.77
CA ILE A 757 -39.64 3.71 26.23
C ILE A 757 -39.40 3.65 27.74
N LYS A 758 -38.15 3.50 28.18
CA LYS A 758 -37.83 3.24 29.59
C LYS A 758 -36.67 4.07 30.12
N ASN A 759 -36.73 4.46 31.39
CA ASN A 759 -35.59 5.00 32.14
C ASN A 759 -34.93 6.24 31.50
N ASN A 760 -35.64 7.00 30.66
CA ASN A 760 -35.08 8.19 30.02
C ASN A 760 -35.24 9.42 30.93
N THR A 761 -34.27 10.31 30.95
CA THR A 761 -34.31 11.58 31.68
C THR A 761 -34.26 12.75 30.72
N VAL A 762 -35.25 13.63 30.81
CA VAL A 762 -35.29 14.89 30.06
C VAL A 762 -35.24 16.06 31.04
N ARG A 763 -34.36 17.03 30.82
CA ARG A 763 -34.27 18.27 31.61
C ARG A 763 -34.25 19.50 30.70
N GLN A 764 -35.26 20.35 30.85
CA GLN A 764 -35.32 21.67 30.23
C GLN A 764 -34.55 22.71 31.04
N SER A 765 -34.17 23.80 30.37
CA SER A 765 -33.64 24.97 31.03
C SER A 765 -34.73 25.69 31.85
N SER A 766 -34.33 26.57 32.77
CA SER A 766 -35.18 27.21 33.79
C SER A 766 -36.33 28.11 33.27
N ILE A 767 -36.57 28.14 31.95
CA ILE A 767 -37.69 28.88 31.35
C ILE A 767 -38.88 27.92 31.23
N ALA A 768 -39.72 27.90 32.27
CA ALA A 768 -40.95 27.11 32.34
C ALA A 768 -41.97 27.56 31.29
N LYS A 769 -41.88 27.05 30.06
CA LYS A 769 -42.88 27.34 29.02
C LYS A 769 -43.33 26.14 28.18
N TYR A 770 -42.74 24.94 28.30
CA TYR A 770 -42.96 23.88 27.31
C TYR A 770 -43.24 22.50 27.94
N PRO A 771 -44.48 21.97 27.87
CA PRO A 771 -44.91 20.84 28.69
C PRO A 771 -44.61 19.43 28.14
N GLN A 772 -44.00 19.27 26.96
CA GLN A 772 -43.94 17.96 26.27
C GLN A 772 -42.52 17.39 26.19
N ALA A 773 -42.23 16.43 27.07
CA ALA A 773 -40.96 15.69 27.08
C ALA A 773 -40.91 14.57 26.01
N PHE A 774 -42.06 14.01 25.63
CA PHE A 774 -42.17 12.89 24.70
C PHE A 774 -43.33 13.14 23.72
N ILE A 775 -43.13 12.80 22.45
CA ILE A 775 -44.21 12.65 21.47
C ILE A 775 -44.22 11.21 20.99
N LEU A 776 -45.33 10.53 21.25
CA LEU A 776 -45.54 9.16 20.81
C LEU A 776 -46.79 9.12 19.92
N THR A 777 -46.69 8.51 18.75
CA THR A 777 -47.84 8.38 17.82
C THR A 777 -48.73 7.19 18.17
N SER A 778 -48.27 6.27 19.01
CA SER A 778 -49.02 5.12 19.51
C SER A 778 -48.69 4.86 20.99
N ALA A 779 -49.52 4.04 21.65
CA ALA A 779 -49.23 3.59 23.00
C ALA A 779 -48.01 2.65 22.98
N PRO A 780 -46.95 2.93 23.77
CA PRO A 780 -45.76 2.10 23.80
C PRO A 780 -46.06 0.73 24.43
N THR A 781 -45.39 -0.31 23.95
CA THR A 781 -45.43 -1.68 24.51
C THR A 781 -44.73 -1.77 25.87
N GLY A 782 -43.88 -0.78 26.20
CA GLY A 782 -43.32 -0.59 27.54
C GLY A 782 -43.13 0.88 27.91
N TRP A 783 -43.57 1.28 29.10
CA TRP A 783 -43.36 2.63 29.67
C TRP A 783 -43.04 2.55 31.16
N SER A 784 -41.82 2.90 31.56
CA SER A 784 -41.42 2.91 32.99
C SER A 784 -40.19 3.77 33.25
N GLY A 785 -40.09 4.38 34.43
CA GLY A 785 -38.85 5.03 34.89
C GLY A 785 -38.46 6.32 34.16
N ASN A 786 -39.30 6.83 33.26
CA ASN A 786 -39.02 8.09 32.54
C ASN A 786 -39.21 9.30 33.47
N THR A 787 -38.34 10.30 33.34
CA THR A 787 -38.34 11.51 34.19
C THR A 787 -38.27 12.78 33.34
N PHE A 788 -38.94 13.83 33.79
CA PHE A 788 -38.90 15.16 33.19
C PHE A 788 -38.68 16.22 34.27
N ASN A 789 -37.60 17.01 34.14
CA ASN A 789 -37.21 18.03 35.13
C ASN A 789 -37.07 17.51 36.57
N GLY A 790 -36.74 16.23 36.74
CA GLY A 790 -36.61 15.57 38.05
C GLY A 790 -37.90 14.90 38.54
N ASP A 791 -39.04 15.19 37.91
CA ASP A 791 -40.31 14.55 38.23
C ASP A 791 -40.45 13.23 37.47
N GLY A 792 -40.93 12.20 38.17
CA GLY A 792 -41.30 10.93 37.55
C GLY A 792 -42.53 11.08 36.67
N LEU A 793 -42.45 10.65 35.42
CA LEU A 793 -43.59 10.67 34.50
C LEU A 793 -44.47 9.43 34.74
N VAL A 794 -45.44 9.58 35.62
CA VAL A 794 -46.50 8.60 35.87
C VAL A 794 -47.54 8.73 34.76
N ASN A 795 -47.39 7.93 33.70
CA ASN A 795 -48.36 7.76 32.59
C ASN A 795 -49.14 9.05 32.22
N THR A 796 -48.40 10.12 31.94
CA THR A 796 -48.96 11.46 31.73
C THR A 796 -49.47 11.58 30.30
N THR A 797 -50.80 11.59 30.12
CA THR A 797 -51.53 12.25 29.02
C THR A 797 -50.82 12.28 27.66
N PHE A 798 -51.11 11.28 26.82
CA PHE A 798 -50.81 11.33 25.39
C PHE A 798 -51.61 12.46 24.73
N SER A 799 -50.98 13.60 24.46
CA SER A 799 -51.52 14.53 23.47
C SER A 799 -51.22 13.96 22.09
N SER A 800 -52.18 13.23 21.53
CA SER A 800 -52.16 12.91 20.11
C SER A 800 -51.98 14.22 19.32
N ALA A 801 -50.85 14.37 18.62
CA ALA A 801 -50.84 15.25 17.46
C ALA A 801 -51.87 14.71 16.46
N SER A 802 -52.45 15.66 15.72
CA SER A 802 -53.64 15.55 14.88
C SER A 802 -53.86 14.23 14.14
N ASN A 803 -55.09 13.75 14.25
CA ASN A 803 -55.79 12.79 13.39
C ASN A 803 -55.36 11.30 13.48
N SER A 804 -56.28 10.54 14.10
CA SER A 804 -56.66 9.15 13.80
C SER A 804 -56.06 7.97 14.61
N ILE A 805 -56.77 7.67 15.71
CA ILE A 805 -57.24 6.34 16.19
C ILE A 805 -56.38 5.60 17.23
N MET A 806 -56.75 5.77 18.50
CA MET A 806 -57.64 4.80 19.16
C MET A 806 -58.89 5.58 19.59
N SER A 807 -60.08 5.07 19.28
CA SER A 807 -61.35 5.85 19.30
C SER A 807 -61.49 6.68 20.57
N THR A 808 -61.37 8.01 20.44
CA THR A 808 -61.78 8.95 21.48
C THR A 808 -63.25 8.68 21.77
N VAL A 809 -63.61 8.49 23.04
CA VAL A 809 -65.03 8.41 23.41
C VAL A 809 -65.55 9.84 23.38
N ASP A 810 -66.31 10.18 22.34
CA ASP A 810 -66.85 11.53 22.15
C ASP A 810 -67.98 11.80 23.15
N ASN A 811 -67.64 12.39 24.29
CA ASN A 811 -68.59 12.81 25.32
C ASN A 811 -69.11 14.25 25.14
N THR A 812 -68.87 14.86 23.97
CA THR A 812 -69.19 16.27 23.68
C THR A 812 -70.54 16.45 23.00
N THR A 813 -71.07 15.39 22.39
CA THR A 813 -72.46 15.31 21.95
C THR A 813 -73.24 14.53 23.01
N SER A 814 -74.48 14.92 23.29
CA SER A 814 -75.37 14.26 24.27
C SER A 814 -75.73 12.80 23.95
N ALA A 815 -75.02 12.15 23.02
CA ALA A 815 -75.32 10.85 22.44
C ALA A 815 -74.48 9.68 23.00
N VAL A 816 -73.40 9.92 23.75
CA VAL A 816 -72.57 8.83 24.31
C VAL A 816 -72.91 8.59 25.77
N ASP A 817 -73.73 7.57 26.02
CA ASP A 817 -74.04 7.08 27.36
C ASP A 817 -72.89 6.22 27.90
N LEU A 818 -71.97 6.86 28.59
CA LEU A 818 -70.86 6.22 29.29
C LEU A 818 -71.34 5.18 30.33
N ASN A 819 -72.61 5.20 30.76
CA ASN A 819 -73.14 4.14 31.63
C ASN A 819 -73.24 2.79 30.92
N ASN A 820 -73.27 2.75 29.60
CA ASN A 820 -73.41 1.54 28.80
C ASN A 820 -72.22 1.32 27.84
N TYR A 821 -71.11 2.04 28.01
CA TYR A 821 -69.92 1.83 27.18
C TYR A 821 -69.27 0.47 27.47
N ILE A 822 -69.14 -0.35 26.42
CA ILE A 822 -68.52 -1.68 26.44
C ILE A 822 -67.31 -1.62 25.49
N GLY A 823 -66.11 -1.77 26.04
CA GLY A 823 -64.84 -1.79 25.31
C GLY A 823 -63.85 -2.71 26.02
N PRO A 824 -62.73 -3.11 25.39
CA PRO A 824 -61.70 -3.92 26.04
C PRO A 824 -61.15 -3.26 27.33
N SER A 825 -60.50 -4.04 28.20
CA SER A 825 -59.80 -3.45 29.35
C SER A 825 -58.72 -2.48 28.88
N GLY A 826 -58.65 -1.28 29.46
CA GLY A 826 -57.69 -0.26 29.05
C GLY A 826 -58.07 1.17 29.47
N TYR A 827 -57.21 2.12 29.12
CA TYR A 827 -57.43 3.55 29.35
C TYR A 827 -58.00 4.24 28.11
N TYR A 828 -59.08 4.99 28.28
CA TYR A 828 -59.84 5.66 27.23
C TYR A 828 -59.81 7.17 27.43
N PRO A 829 -59.20 7.95 26.53
CA PRO A 829 -59.24 9.41 26.62
C PRO A 829 -60.66 9.95 26.34
N LEU A 830 -61.11 10.89 27.17
CA LEU A 830 -62.39 11.59 27.02
C LEU A 830 -62.18 12.95 26.33
N LYS A 831 -63.01 13.27 25.35
CA LYS A 831 -62.84 14.44 24.46
C LYS A 831 -63.11 15.81 25.13
N GLY A 832 -63.61 15.81 26.36
CA GLY A 832 -63.79 17.00 27.19
C GLY A 832 -65.07 17.78 26.85
N GLY A 833 -66.03 17.81 27.78
CA GLY A 833 -67.32 18.48 27.62
C GLY A 833 -68.16 18.44 28.90
N ILE A 834 -69.24 19.23 28.95
CA ILE A 834 -70.24 19.14 30.02
C ILE A 834 -71.13 17.93 29.71
N THR A 835 -70.78 16.77 30.25
CA THR A 835 -71.66 15.61 30.19
C THR A 835 -72.63 15.69 31.38
N ALA A 836 -73.93 15.59 31.11
CA ALA A 836 -74.94 15.46 32.15
C ALA A 836 -75.02 14.00 32.61
N TRP A 837 -75.07 13.77 33.91
CA TRP A 837 -75.17 12.41 34.47
C TRP A 837 -76.33 12.32 35.45
N VAL A 838 -76.96 11.15 35.50
CA VAL A 838 -78.01 10.83 36.48
C VAL A 838 -77.34 10.24 37.72
N ASN A 839 -77.37 10.98 38.83
CA ASN A 839 -77.06 10.44 40.16
C ASN A 839 -78.36 10.16 40.91
N GLY A 840 -79.13 9.15 40.49
CA GLY A 840 -80.38 8.84 41.17
C GLY A 840 -81.37 10.03 41.19
N PRO A 841 -82.33 10.06 42.13
CA PRO A 841 -83.60 10.76 41.92
C PRO A 841 -83.56 12.31 41.87
N ASP A 842 -82.46 12.97 42.26
CA ASP A 842 -82.43 14.42 42.45
C ASP A 842 -81.24 15.08 41.74
N ASP A 843 -81.56 16.18 41.05
CA ASP A 843 -80.77 17.26 40.41
C ASP A 843 -79.45 16.97 39.66
N TRP A 844 -79.37 17.59 38.48
CA TRP A 844 -78.28 17.49 37.52
C TRP A 844 -76.97 18.04 38.10
N LEU A 845 -76.03 17.18 38.48
CA LEU A 845 -74.67 17.62 38.74
C LEU A 845 -73.91 17.75 37.41
N LYS A 846 -73.88 18.95 36.85
CA LYS A 846 -73.04 19.30 35.69
C LYS A 846 -71.60 19.46 36.15
N LEU A 847 -70.82 18.38 36.15
CA LEU A 847 -69.38 18.45 36.37
C LEU A 847 -68.65 18.31 35.04
N PRO A 848 -67.71 19.22 34.72
CA PRO A 848 -66.78 18.99 33.62
C PRO A 848 -65.95 17.75 33.92
N ILE A 849 -65.95 16.79 32.99
CA ILE A 849 -65.07 15.62 33.07
C ILE A 849 -63.96 15.82 32.05
N TYR A 850 -62.73 15.90 32.56
CA TYR A 850 -61.52 16.02 31.78
C TYR A 850 -60.54 14.93 32.24
N GLY A 851 -59.95 14.20 31.29
CA GLY A 851 -59.00 13.13 31.60
C GLY A 851 -59.29 11.85 30.85
N TYR A 852 -59.26 10.71 31.56
CA TYR A 852 -59.42 9.37 31.01
C TYR A 852 -60.43 8.54 31.80
N MET A 853 -61.00 7.52 31.14
CA MET A 853 -61.77 6.44 31.74
C MET A 853 -60.91 5.18 31.75
N GLU A 854 -60.78 4.52 32.90
CA GLU A 854 -60.19 3.19 32.98
C GLU A 854 -61.28 2.12 32.91
N LEU A 855 -61.12 1.11 32.06
CA LEU A 855 -61.92 -0.11 32.05
C LEU A 855 -61.08 -1.30 32.51
N THR A 856 -61.58 -2.04 33.51
CA THR A 856 -60.97 -3.29 33.96
C THR A 856 -62.04 -4.38 34.03
N TYR A 857 -61.80 -5.51 33.38
CA TYR A 857 -62.64 -6.70 33.49
C TYR A 857 -62.04 -7.68 34.48
N LEU A 858 -62.76 -7.96 35.57
CA LEU A 858 -62.36 -8.91 36.61
C LEU A 858 -63.53 -9.85 36.89
N ASN A 859 -63.44 -11.13 36.54
CA ASN A 859 -64.48 -12.15 36.80
C ASN A 859 -65.89 -11.69 36.41
N ASP A 860 -66.09 -11.25 35.16
CA ASP A 860 -67.34 -10.71 34.62
C ASP A 860 -67.86 -9.42 35.28
N VAL A 861 -67.05 -8.80 36.15
CA VAL A 861 -67.31 -7.48 36.71
C VAL A 861 -66.60 -6.42 35.86
N VAL A 862 -67.36 -5.47 35.32
CA VAL A 862 -66.78 -4.28 34.67
C VAL A 862 -66.50 -3.24 35.74
N PHE A 863 -65.24 -2.90 35.90
CA PHE A 863 -64.81 -1.80 36.74
C PHE A 863 -64.54 -0.58 35.88
N GLN A 864 -65.12 0.56 36.25
CA GLN A 864 -64.88 1.81 35.56
C GLN A 864 -64.44 2.90 36.54
N GLN A 865 -63.36 3.60 36.22
CA GLN A 865 -62.92 4.80 36.93
C GLN A 865 -62.94 6.00 36.00
N VAL A 866 -63.40 7.15 36.49
CA VAL A 866 -63.40 8.42 35.76
C VAL A 866 -62.88 9.51 36.69
N TYR A 867 -61.99 10.34 36.19
CA TYR A 867 -61.38 11.43 36.92
C TYR A 867 -62.10 12.74 36.58
N GLY A 868 -62.69 13.39 37.58
CA GLY A 868 -63.41 14.66 37.43
C GLY A 868 -62.49 15.87 37.55
N SER A 869 -62.92 17.00 36.98
CA SER A 869 -62.22 18.30 37.05
C SER A 869 -62.07 18.88 38.47
N ASN A 870 -62.81 18.35 39.44
CA ASN A 870 -62.76 18.73 40.86
C ASN A 870 -61.77 17.87 41.66
N ASN A 871 -60.78 17.28 40.98
CA ASN A 871 -59.86 16.26 41.50
C ASN A 871 -60.53 15.06 42.17
N THR A 872 -61.83 14.84 41.99
CA THR A 872 -62.50 13.68 42.55
C THR A 872 -62.49 12.56 41.52
N CYS A 873 -61.91 11.43 41.88
CA CYS A 873 -62.05 10.19 41.14
C CYS A 873 -63.38 9.53 41.51
N TYR A 874 -64.18 9.22 40.50
CA TYR A 874 -65.42 8.49 40.64
C TYR A 874 -65.21 7.06 40.13
N ARG A 875 -65.77 6.08 40.85
CA ARG A 875 -65.72 4.67 40.43
C ARG A 875 -67.12 4.07 40.34
N ARG A 876 -67.25 3.05 39.50
CA ARG A 876 -68.36 2.09 39.56
C ARG A 876 -67.87 0.66 39.37
N LEU A 877 -68.59 -0.27 39.99
CA LEU A 877 -68.46 -1.71 39.83
C LEU A 877 -69.75 -2.22 39.20
N TRP A 878 -69.66 -3.00 38.13
CA TRP A 878 -70.84 -3.60 37.53
C TRP A 878 -70.72 -5.13 37.45
N ALA A 879 -71.40 -5.79 38.38
CA ALA A 879 -72.01 -7.10 38.21
C ALA A 879 -73.41 -7.01 38.83
N GLY A 880 -74.42 -6.76 37.99
CA GLY A 880 -75.83 -6.74 38.41
C GLY A 880 -76.22 -5.71 39.50
N SER A 881 -76.06 -4.40 39.22
CA SER A 881 -76.71 -3.20 39.84
C SER A 881 -76.72 -2.99 41.38
N PRO A 882 -76.78 -1.73 41.88
CA PRO A 882 -77.21 -0.52 41.17
C PRO A 882 -76.08 0.25 40.49
N LYS A 883 -76.39 0.77 39.30
CA LYS A 883 -75.59 1.64 38.42
C LYS A 883 -75.23 3.00 39.07
N LYS A 884 -74.40 3.01 40.12
CA LYS A 884 -74.04 4.24 40.82
C LYS A 884 -72.55 4.52 40.72
N TRP A 885 -72.21 5.68 40.17
CA TRP A 885 -70.88 6.26 40.33
C TRP A 885 -70.77 6.79 41.75
N THR A 886 -69.70 6.43 42.44
CA THR A 886 -69.41 6.90 43.80
C THR A 886 -68.09 7.65 43.81
N PRO A 887 -67.99 8.80 44.49
CA PRO A 887 -66.70 9.38 44.83
C PRO A 887 -65.85 8.31 45.51
N TRP A 888 -64.68 8.03 44.95
CA TRP A 888 -63.78 7.01 45.47
C TRP A 888 -62.63 7.62 46.25
N LYS A 889 -61.98 8.61 45.66
CA LYS A 889 -60.86 9.34 46.24
C LYS A 889 -60.86 10.76 45.69
N SER A 890 -60.55 11.76 46.51
CA SER A 890 -60.07 13.04 45.97
C SER A 890 -58.55 12.95 45.84
N VAL A 891 -58.02 13.52 44.77
CA VAL A 891 -56.59 13.57 44.46
C VAL A 891 -56.02 14.92 44.86
#